data_AF-A0A419J285-F1
#
_entry.id   AF-A0A419J285-F1
#
_cell.length_a   1.000
_cell.length_b   1.000
_cell.length_c   1.000
_cell.angle_alpha   90.00
_cell.angle_beta   90.00
_cell.angle_gamma   90.00
#
_symmetry.space_group_name_H-M   'P 1'
#
loop_
_entity.id
_entity.type
_entity.pdbx_description
1 polymer ?
#
loop_
_entity_poly.entity_id
_entity_poly.type
_entity_poly.pdbx_seq_one_letter_code
_entity_poly.pdbx_strand_id
1 'polypeptide(L)'
;PSPQAANMADIRWTSKAAGGVGAYTYEFHLMEGKEVRVVHSGANSYWQWKPDKKGIFRVRALVRDSLGNTSDSGWSPEYVIMPELVAETITADRPTPQAANMADIRWTSKAAGGVGAYTYEFHLLKGEEVLKVQSDIFPYWDWKPDTQGRYRVRALVRDSLGNTADSGWSSEYEIVPELVAETAAADKPSPQAANMTSIVWSVKATGGMGPYNYEFHSMKAREDRLVQSGALPYLEWKPDSEGLYRVKAIVRDSLDNTSDSGWSSEYEIVPELVAEAATPDKPSPQAANMAGIRWTLKAAGGAGPLTYEFHIMKGTEDRIVQEDAIPYWDWKPDETGAFRVKAVVRDSLGNTAESGWSPEYEIRKFIKSSTVAVLPVENLSGTKAPAKNIGQLIKTELKRAGFNIIDNDILEEFMLKHRIRYTGAIDLKTAEAFKKEIGVDAVLITSIELYSDLYPPKISLISRLTSTGSRPEIMWMDSAGLSGDDSPGLLGLGLIENVEEILLNAVRSLADRLDADMWGAEKMAGLPGVRKRKQPALVLSVTDSMEKPLHDKKMIDEAPEKPAFAPKIYYRSPVLSPEMKYRVAIMPFLNKSDRRNAGDIMMLHFTEQLREIMNYDVIEPGIVRNNLLGFRIIMNEGVSFENAGFIFSTLETDADLILSGTVLDYQDNVSIQGTPKVDFSVIVIEKKSREVVWSSKSYRTGNEDVIFFDKGQINVAHALASGMARGVTEMLLAE
;
A
#
# COMPACT_ATOMS: atom_id res chain seq x y z
N PRO A 1 -73.36 -64.76 35.63
CA PRO A 1 -74.51 -63.99 35.06
C PRO A 1 -74.37 -63.99 33.54
N SER A 2 -75.46 -63.98 32.76
CA SER A 2 -75.37 -63.88 31.29
C SER A 2 -75.32 -62.39 30.87
N PRO A 3 -74.53 -61.98 29.86
CA PRO A 3 -73.56 -62.79 29.10
C PRO A 3 -72.26 -63.09 29.88
N GLN A 4 -71.44 -64.04 29.40
CA GLN A 4 -70.04 -64.26 29.79
C GLN A 4 -69.14 -64.28 28.54
N ALA A 5 -67.81 -64.21 28.71
CA ALA A 5 -66.85 -64.35 27.61
C ALA A 5 -66.24 -65.76 27.59
N ALA A 6 -66.00 -66.29 26.39
CA ALA A 6 -65.31 -67.58 26.22
C ALA A 6 -63.92 -67.54 26.89
N ASN A 7 -63.51 -68.67 27.48
CA ASN A 7 -62.24 -68.89 28.19
C ASN A 7 -61.95 -68.03 29.44
N MET A 8 -62.87 -67.14 29.84
CA MET A 8 -62.61 -66.15 30.90
C MET A 8 -63.05 -66.57 32.30
N ALA A 9 -64.16 -67.31 32.45
CA ALA A 9 -64.69 -67.67 33.77
C ALA A 9 -65.34 -69.06 33.79
N ASP A 10 -65.24 -69.72 34.95
CA ASP A 10 -65.98 -70.95 35.23
C ASP A 10 -67.42 -70.62 35.68
N ILE A 11 -68.40 -71.16 34.95
CA ILE A 11 -69.82 -70.97 35.23
C ILE A 11 -70.32 -72.18 36.01
N ARG A 12 -70.80 -71.96 37.23
CA ARG A 12 -71.44 -73.01 38.04
C ARG A 12 -72.95 -72.99 37.87
N TRP A 13 -73.49 -74.04 37.26
CA TRP A 13 -74.92 -74.34 37.26
C TRP A 13 -75.26 -75.20 38.47
N THR A 14 -76.33 -74.87 39.20
CA THR A 14 -76.79 -75.64 40.36
C THR A 14 -78.27 -75.99 40.20
N SER A 15 -78.66 -77.18 40.65
CA SER A 15 -80.05 -77.64 40.68
C SER A 15 -80.38 -78.10 42.09
N LYS A 16 -81.49 -77.62 42.65
CA LYS A 16 -81.95 -78.02 43.99
C LYS A 16 -83.19 -78.89 43.82
N ALA A 17 -83.13 -80.10 44.37
CA ALA A 17 -84.30 -80.97 44.47
C ALA A 17 -84.87 -80.96 45.89
N ALA A 18 -86.19 -81.12 46.00
CA ALA A 18 -86.92 -81.24 47.25
C ALA A 18 -87.99 -82.34 47.12
N GLY A 19 -88.16 -83.17 48.15
CA GLY A 19 -89.05 -84.34 48.13
C GLY A 19 -88.42 -85.60 47.48
N GLY A 20 -89.13 -86.74 47.44
CA GLY A 20 -88.56 -88.01 46.96
C GLY A 20 -87.80 -88.81 48.03
N VAL A 21 -87.26 -89.98 47.66
CA VAL A 21 -86.69 -90.95 48.63
C VAL A 21 -85.20 -91.21 48.37
N GLY A 22 -84.37 -91.12 49.42
CA GLY A 22 -82.94 -91.46 49.39
C GLY A 22 -82.05 -90.39 48.76
N ALA A 23 -80.85 -90.77 48.33
CA ALA A 23 -79.91 -89.87 47.67
C ALA A 23 -80.35 -89.54 46.23
N TYR A 24 -80.07 -88.32 45.79
CA TYR A 24 -80.35 -87.87 44.43
C TYR A 24 -79.16 -88.08 43.50
N THR A 25 -79.47 -88.37 42.24
CA THR A 25 -78.54 -88.26 41.11
C THR A 25 -79.03 -87.17 40.16
N TYR A 26 -78.10 -86.38 39.65
CA TYR A 26 -78.33 -85.21 38.81
C TYR A 26 -77.68 -85.44 37.45
N GLU A 27 -78.42 -85.20 36.37
CA GLU A 27 -77.93 -85.22 35.01
C GLU A 27 -78.17 -83.85 34.36
N PHE A 28 -77.10 -83.11 34.05
CA PHE A 28 -77.18 -81.82 33.38
C PHE A 28 -77.03 -81.99 31.87
N HIS A 29 -77.95 -81.37 31.12
CA HIS A 29 -77.89 -81.27 29.67
C HIS A 29 -77.61 -79.83 29.24
N LEU A 30 -76.73 -79.66 28.25
CA LEU A 30 -76.44 -78.38 27.60
C LEU A 30 -77.01 -78.42 26.18
N MET A 31 -77.77 -77.37 25.84
CA MET A 31 -78.25 -77.12 24.49
C MET A 31 -77.38 -76.04 23.83
N GLU A 32 -76.84 -76.32 22.64
CA GLU A 32 -76.17 -75.37 21.75
C GLU A 32 -76.94 -75.35 20.42
N GLY A 33 -77.68 -74.27 20.15
CA GLY A 33 -78.60 -74.23 19.01
C GLY A 33 -79.70 -75.30 19.11
N LYS A 34 -79.68 -76.32 18.25
CA LYS A 34 -80.63 -77.46 18.26
C LYS A 34 -80.05 -78.74 18.88
N GLU A 35 -78.74 -78.77 19.12
CA GLU A 35 -78.07 -79.96 19.65
C GLU A 35 -78.15 -79.98 21.17
N VAL A 36 -78.44 -81.15 21.74
CA VAL A 36 -78.51 -81.37 23.19
C VAL A 36 -77.57 -82.49 23.57
N ARG A 37 -76.68 -82.23 24.53
CA ARG A 37 -75.73 -83.22 25.05
C ARG A 37 -75.77 -83.28 26.58
N VAL A 38 -75.54 -84.47 27.13
CA VAL A 38 -75.30 -84.65 28.56
C VAL A 38 -73.88 -84.16 28.87
N VAL A 39 -73.75 -83.22 29.79
CA VAL A 39 -72.46 -82.60 30.17
C VAL A 39 -72.01 -82.96 31.58
N HIS A 40 -72.93 -83.47 32.40
CA HIS A 40 -72.64 -83.98 33.74
C HIS A 40 -73.67 -85.02 34.13
N SER A 41 -73.25 -86.11 34.79
CA SER A 41 -74.14 -87.06 35.46
C SER A 41 -73.47 -87.56 36.74
N GLY A 42 -74.16 -87.50 37.88
CA GLY A 42 -73.59 -87.94 39.17
C GLY A 42 -74.35 -87.42 40.39
N ALA A 43 -73.76 -87.54 41.58
CA ALA A 43 -74.38 -87.13 42.84
C ALA A 43 -74.31 -85.62 43.12
N ASN A 44 -73.50 -84.87 42.36
CA ASN A 44 -73.33 -83.44 42.58
C ASN A 44 -74.55 -82.68 42.07
N SER A 45 -75.13 -81.84 42.94
CA SER A 45 -76.21 -80.93 42.59
C SER A 45 -75.78 -79.75 41.71
N TYR A 46 -74.56 -79.81 41.14
CA TYR A 46 -73.99 -78.74 40.35
C TYR A 46 -73.08 -79.26 39.24
N TRP A 47 -72.94 -78.46 38.19
CA TRP A 47 -71.99 -78.63 37.10
C TRP A 47 -71.18 -77.34 36.92
N GLN A 48 -69.86 -77.48 36.81
CA GLN A 48 -68.96 -76.36 36.50
C GLN A 48 -68.56 -76.43 35.03
N TRP A 49 -68.67 -75.30 34.34
CA TRP A 49 -68.46 -75.21 32.91
C TRP A 49 -67.61 -74.00 32.55
N LYS A 50 -66.47 -74.25 31.90
CA LYS A 50 -65.71 -73.20 31.22
C LYS A 50 -66.11 -73.17 29.75
N PRO A 51 -66.87 -72.18 29.28
CA PRO A 51 -67.24 -72.08 27.88
C PRO A 51 -66.00 -71.71 27.07
N ASP A 52 -65.66 -72.51 26.06
CA ASP A 52 -64.53 -72.30 25.16
C ASP A 52 -64.94 -71.70 23.81
N LYS A 53 -66.24 -71.69 23.52
CA LYS A 53 -66.81 -71.26 22.24
C LYS A 53 -67.94 -70.25 22.42
N LYS A 54 -67.93 -69.20 21.60
CA LYS A 54 -69.03 -68.22 21.52
C LYS A 54 -70.32 -68.88 21.05
N GLY A 55 -71.45 -68.48 21.61
CA GLY A 55 -72.76 -69.05 21.25
C GLY A 55 -73.84 -68.72 22.26
N ILE A 56 -75.05 -69.20 21.98
CA ILE A 56 -76.20 -69.10 22.89
C ILE A 56 -76.52 -70.51 23.39
N PHE A 57 -76.57 -70.67 24.70
CA PHE A 57 -76.70 -71.96 25.36
C PHE A 57 -77.90 -71.98 26.31
N ARG A 58 -78.46 -73.16 26.55
CA ARG A 58 -79.46 -73.39 27.61
C ARG A 58 -79.09 -74.64 28.39
N VAL A 59 -79.36 -74.65 29.69
CA VAL A 59 -79.05 -75.79 30.57
C VAL A 59 -80.33 -76.28 31.23
N ARG A 60 -80.47 -77.60 31.36
CA ARG A 60 -81.49 -78.23 32.23
C ARG A 60 -80.85 -79.32 33.07
N ALA A 61 -81.48 -79.65 34.18
CA ALA A 61 -81.09 -80.77 35.04
C ALA A 61 -82.26 -81.74 35.20
N LEU A 62 -82.01 -83.02 34.92
CA LEU A 62 -82.88 -84.12 35.31
C LEU A 62 -82.39 -84.64 36.67
N VAL A 63 -83.28 -84.69 37.65
CA VAL A 63 -82.95 -85.22 38.99
C VAL A 63 -83.71 -86.52 39.22
N ARG A 64 -83.01 -87.54 39.69
CA ARG A 64 -83.56 -88.86 40.00
C ARG A 64 -83.32 -89.24 41.46
N ASP A 65 -84.36 -89.71 42.14
CA ASP A 65 -84.26 -90.24 43.52
C ASP A 65 -83.79 -91.71 43.56
N SER A 66 -83.59 -92.29 44.74
CA SER A 66 -83.11 -93.68 44.89
C SER A 66 -84.12 -94.75 44.48
N LEU A 67 -85.39 -94.39 44.26
CA LEU A 67 -86.44 -95.28 43.74
C LEU A 67 -86.60 -95.16 42.21
N GLY A 68 -85.84 -94.27 41.57
CA GLY A 68 -85.84 -94.10 40.12
C GLY A 68 -86.83 -93.05 39.61
N ASN A 69 -87.54 -92.33 40.48
CA ASN A 69 -88.46 -91.26 40.09
C ASN A 69 -87.67 -90.06 39.58
N THR A 70 -88.10 -89.43 38.48
CA THR A 70 -87.39 -88.32 37.83
C THR A 70 -88.18 -87.02 37.81
N SER A 71 -87.50 -85.88 37.97
CA SER A 71 -88.04 -84.54 37.75
C SER A 71 -87.14 -83.74 36.80
N ASP A 72 -87.74 -82.97 35.89
CA ASP A 72 -87.02 -82.07 34.96
C ASP A 72 -87.13 -80.62 35.44
N SER A 73 -86.01 -79.89 35.49
CA SER A 73 -86.00 -78.46 35.82
C SER A 73 -86.61 -77.57 34.74
N GLY A 74 -86.81 -78.10 33.53
CA GLY A 74 -87.00 -77.32 32.32
C GLY A 74 -85.70 -76.66 31.84
N TRP A 75 -85.72 -76.11 30.62
CA TRP A 75 -84.59 -75.36 30.07
C TRP A 75 -84.47 -73.97 30.70
N SER A 76 -83.25 -73.59 31.10
CA SER A 76 -82.91 -72.23 31.54
C SER A 76 -83.27 -71.16 30.50
N PRO A 77 -83.30 -69.87 30.87
CA PRO A 77 -83.19 -68.78 29.91
C PRO A 77 -81.92 -68.91 29.05
N GLU A 78 -81.88 -68.21 27.92
CA GLU A 78 -80.71 -68.16 27.05
C GLU A 78 -79.48 -67.59 27.78
N TYR A 79 -78.38 -68.31 27.67
CA TYR A 79 -77.09 -67.95 28.24
C TYR A 79 -76.12 -67.64 27.11
N VAL A 80 -75.72 -66.37 26.99
CA VAL A 80 -74.92 -65.87 25.87
C VAL A 80 -73.44 -65.91 26.26
N ILE A 81 -72.63 -66.55 25.41
CA ILE A 81 -71.17 -66.52 25.48
C ILE A 81 -70.65 -65.65 24.33
N MET A 82 -70.00 -64.55 24.68
CA MET A 82 -69.29 -63.66 23.77
C MET A 82 -67.93 -64.27 23.35
N PRO A 83 -67.30 -63.82 22.24
CA PRO A 83 -65.92 -64.18 21.93
C PRO A 83 -64.98 -63.91 23.11
N GLU A 84 -63.87 -64.65 23.17
CA GLU A 84 -62.80 -64.39 24.15
C GLU A 84 -62.30 -62.95 24.03
N LEU A 85 -62.12 -62.28 25.18
CA LEU A 85 -61.50 -60.96 25.21
C LEU A 85 -60.03 -61.09 24.80
N VAL A 86 -59.66 -60.41 23.73
CA VAL A 86 -58.27 -60.32 23.24
C VAL A 86 -57.86 -58.87 23.09
N ALA A 87 -56.59 -58.59 23.39
CA ALA A 87 -55.96 -57.31 23.14
C ALA A 87 -54.98 -57.45 21.97
N GLU A 88 -55.09 -56.58 20.98
CA GLU A 88 -54.14 -56.52 19.87
C GLU A 88 -52.78 -56.04 20.38
N THR A 89 -51.70 -56.52 19.73
CA THR A 89 -50.35 -56.05 20.01
C THR A 89 -50.28 -54.53 19.88
N ILE A 90 -49.71 -53.89 20.89
CA ILE A 90 -49.63 -52.44 20.96
C ILE A 90 -48.65 -51.90 19.90
N THR A 91 -49.02 -50.80 19.24
CA THR A 91 -48.22 -50.15 18.19
C THR A 91 -48.03 -48.66 18.48
N ALA A 92 -46.84 -48.14 18.18
CA ALA A 92 -46.58 -46.70 18.17
C ALA A 92 -46.92 -46.09 16.81
N ASP A 93 -47.38 -44.85 16.78
CA ASP A 93 -47.62 -44.09 15.55
C ASP A 93 -46.33 -43.55 14.90
N ARG A 94 -45.23 -43.51 15.66
CA ARG A 94 -43.89 -43.10 15.19
C ARG A 94 -42.88 -44.23 15.32
N PRO A 95 -41.97 -44.40 14.34
CA PRO A 95 -40.95 -45.44 14.39
C PRO A 95 -39.87 -45.14 15.45
N THR A 96 -39.24 -46.18 15.97
CA THR A 96 -38.03 -46.05 16.80
C THR A 96 -36.78 -45.88 15.91
N PRO A 97 -35.77 -45.08 16.31
CA PRO A 97 -35.70 -44.25 17.52
C PRO A 97 -36.41 -42.89 17.39
N GLN A 98 -36.68 -42.24 18.52
CA GLN A 98 -37.16 -40.83 18.61
C GLN A 98 -36.27 -40.03 19.58
N ALA A 99 -36.30 -38.70 19.52
CA ALA A 99 -35.49 -37.83 20.40
C ALA A 99 -36.30 -37.36 21.63
N ALA A 100 -35.64 -37.30 22.79
CA ALA A 100 -36.24 -36.79 24.02
C ALA A 100 -36.70 -35.33 23.84
N ASN A 101 -37.84 -34.98 24.45
CA ASN A 101 -38.50 -33.67 24.44
C ASN A 101 -38.96 -33.12 23.08
N MET A 102 -38.73 -33.82 21.96
CA MET A 102 -39.07 -33.29 20.64
C MET A 102 -40.49 -33.62 20.17
N ALA A 103 -41.02 -34.79 20.54
CA ALA A 103 -42.20 -35.33 19.85
C ALA A 103 -43.08 -36.23 20.75
N ASP A 104 -44.40 -36.06 20.71
CA ASP A 104 -45.35 -36.92 21.43
C ASP A 104 -45.64 -38.23 20.67
N ILE A 105 -45.42 -39.39 21.29
CA ILE A 105 -45.61 -40.71 20.69
C ILE A 105 -46.95 -41.29 21.15
N ARG A 106 -47.83 -41.66 20.21
CA ARG A 106 -49.10 -42.30 20.51
C ARG A 106 -48.97 -43.82 20.43
N TRP A 107 -49.15 -44.50 21.56
CA TRP A 107 -49.26 -45.95 21.63
C TRP A 107 -50.72 -46.38 21.59
N THR A 108 -51.09 -47.32 20.72
CA THR A 108 -52.47 -47.79 20.54
C THR A 108 -52.56 -49.31 20.68
N SER A 109 -53.56 -49.81 21.42
CA SER A 109 -53.95 -51.22 21.44
C SER A 109 -55.47 -51.33 21.41
N LYS A 110 -56.00 -52.12 20.47
CA LYS A 110 -57.44 -52.35 20.33
C LYS A 110 -57.84 -53.63 21.03
N ALA A 111 -59.10 -53.69 21.44
CA ALA A 111 -59.67 -54.88 22.06
C ALA A 111 -60.79 -55.46 21.19
N ALA A 112 -60.91 -56.79 21.20
CA ALA A 112 -62.00 -57.51 20.55
C ALA A 112 -62.54 -58.61 21.47
N GLY A 113 -63.82 -58.96 21.34
CA GLY A 113 -64.48 -59.94 22.21
C GLY A 113 -64.80 -59.40 23.61
N GLY A 114 -64.99 -60.28 24.60
CA GLY A 114 -65.37 -59.84 25.95
C GLY A 114 -66.79 -59.30 26.06
N VAL A 115 -67.10 -58.69 27.21
CA VAL A 115 -68.45 -58.20 27.55
C VAL A 115 -68.45 -56.71 27.90
N GLY A 116 -69.26 -55.93 27.20
CA GLY A 116 -69.53 -54.53 27.52
C GLY A 116 -68.38 -53.58 27.14
N ALA A 117 -68.32 -52.43 27.81
CA ALA A 117 -67.27 -51.42 27.55
C ALA A 117 -65.92 -51.88 28.10
N TYR A 118 -64.84 -51.39 27.49
CA TYR A 118 -63.47 -51.69 27.91
C TYR A 118 -62.85 -50.53 28.70
N THR A 119 -61.96 -50.88 29.61
CA THR A 119 -60.99 -49.98 30.23
C THR A 119 -59.58 -50.50 29.93
N TYR A 120 -58.64 -49.58 29.70
CA TYR A 120 -57.26 -49.84 29.32
C TYR A 120 -56.32 -49.37 30.41
N GLU A 121 -55.31 -50.18 30.73
CA GLU A 121 -54.18 -49.80 31.58
C GLU A 121 -52.86 -49.94 30.82
N PHE A 122 -52.21 -48.81 30.56
CA PHE A 122 -50.92 -48.79 29.87
C PHE A 122 -49.77 -48.87 30.88
N HIS A 123 -48.78 -49.70 30.55
CA HIS A 123 -47.58 -49.89 31.35
C HIS A 123 -46.34 -49.63 30.48
N LEU A 124 -45.38 -48.88 31.02
CA LEU A 124 -44.09 -48.58 30.42
C LEU A 124 -43.00 -49.34 31.18
N LEU A 125 -42.18 -50.10 30.47
CA LEU A 125 -40.95 -50.70 30.99
C LEU A 125 -39.78 -49.77 30.66
N LYS A 126 -39.03 -49.33 31.67
CA LYS A 126 -37.78 -48.56 31.54
C LYS A 126 -36.67 -49.33 32.28
N GLY A 127 -35.77 -49.96 31.53
CA GLY A 127 -34.82 -50.91 32.13
C GLY A 127 -35.54 -52.10 32.74
N GLU A 128 -35.43 -52.29 34.05
CA GLU A 128 -36.16 -53.34 34.81
C GLU A 128 -37.44 -52.82 35.49
N GLU A 129 -37.67 -51.50 35.49
CA GLU A 129 -38.79 -50.88 36.18
C GLU A 129 -40.06 -50.86 35.32
N VAL A 130 -41.18 -51.36 35.86
CA VAL A 130 -42.49 -51.32 35.22
C VAL A 130 -43.36 -50.26 35.88
N LEU A 131 -43.71 -49.23 35.13
CA LEU A 131 -44.55 -48.12 35.58
C LEU A 131 -45.94 -48.22 34.96
N LYS A 132 -46.99 -48.06 35.75
CA LYS A 132 -48.35 -47.82 35.25
C LYS A 132 -48.46 -46.35 34.87
N VAL A 133 -48.63 -46.06 33.57
CA VAL A 133 -48.57 -44.70 33.02
C VAL A 133 -49.93 -44.10 32.67
N GLN A 134 -50.94 -44.94 32.39
CA GLN A 134 -52.30 -44.48 32.13
C GLN A 134 -53.32 -45.56 32.53
N SER A 135 -54.50 -45.13 32.99
CA SER A 135 -55.68 -45.97 33.17
C SER A 135 -56.91 -45.20 32.72
N ASP A 136 -57.52 -45.60 31.60
CA ASP A 136 -58.63 -44.84 30.97
C ASP A 136 -59.50 -45.74 30.06
N ILE A 137 -60.55 -45.20 29.45
CA ILE A 137 -61.41 -45.87 28.44
C ILE A 137 -60.84 -45.79 27.02
N PHE A 138 -59.81 -44.97 26.80
CA PHE A 138 -59.22 -44.79 25.48
C PHE A 138 -58.28 -45.93 25.11
N PRO A 139 -58.33 -46.42 23.85
CA PRO A 139 -57.45 -47.47 23.36
C PRO A 139 -56.03 -46.96 23.03
N TYR A 140 -55.66 -45.77 23.51
CA TYR A 140 -54.36 -45.16 23.24
C TYR A 140 -53.81 -44.38 24.44
N TRP A 141 -52.50 -44.18 24.46
CA TRP A 141 -51.74 -43.36 25.40
C TRP A 141 -50.76 -42.47 24.63
N ASP A 142 -50.79 -41.17 24.89
CA ASP A 142 -49.85 -40.19 24.33
C ASP A 142 -48.71 -39.95 25.32
N TRP A 143 -47.48 -40.13 24.84
CA TRP A 143 -46.27 -40.09 25.65
C TRP A 143 -45.24 -39.13 25.07
N LYS A 144 -44.85 -38.13 25.84
CA LYS A 144 -43.67 -37.31 25.54
C LYS A 144 -42.46 -37.86 26.30
N PRO A 145 -41.52 -38.54 25.64
CA PRO A 145 -40.32 -39.04 26.30
C PRO A 145 -39.41 -37.87 26.68
N ASP A 146 -39.01 -37.79 27.95
CA ASP A 146 -38.13 -36.73 28.47
C ASP A 146 -36.70 -37.21 28.72
N THR A 147 -36.48 -38.52 28.73
CA THR A 147 -35.22 -39.16 29.10
C THR A 147 -34.78 -40.15 28.03
N GLN A 148 -33.53 -40.08 27.61
CA GLN A 148 -32.93 -41.10 26.74
C GLN A 148 -32.98 -42.50 27.37
N GLY A 149 -33.11 -43.54 26.54
CA GLY A 149 -33.13 -44.92 27.00
C GLY A 149 -33.94 -45.85 26.10
N ARG A 150 -34.05 -47.11 26.52
CA ARG A 150 -34.81 -48.15 25.83
C ARG A 150 -36.06 -48.49 26.64
N TYR A 151 -37.18 -48.54 25.96
CA TYR A 151 -38.50 -48.67 26.55
C TYR A 151 -39.30 -49.78 25.88
N ARG A 152 -40.27 -50.36 26.61
CA ARG A 152 -41.31 -51.22 26.03
C ARG A 152 -42.65 -50.81 26.62
N VAL A 153 -43.73 -50.96 25.86
CA VAL A 153 -45.08 -50.61 26.30
C VAL A 153 -45.99 -51.83 26.19
N ARG A 154 -46.97 -51.96 27.07
CA ARG A 154 -48.09 -52.91 26.94
C ARG A 154 -49.38 -52.28 27.41
N ALA A 155 -50.51 -52.82 26.96
CA ALA A 155 -51.84 -52.48 27.42
C ALA A 155 -52.52 -53.70 28.05
N LEU A 156 -53.06 -53.53 29.25
CA LEU A 156 -53.99 -54.48 29.87
C LEU A 156 -55.41 -53.98 29.63
N VAL A 157 -56.21 -54.76 28.93
CA VAL A 157 -57.61 -54.44 28.66
C VAL A 157 -58.48 -55.18 29.65
N ARG A 158 -59.45 -54.50 30.24
CA ARG A 158 -60.47 -55.09 31.10
C ARG A 158 -61.87 -54.80 30.56
N ASP A 159 -62.73 -55.82 30.53
CA ASP A 159 -64.14 -55.67 30.15
C ASP A 159 -65.04 -55.34 31.36
N SER A 160 -66.34 -55.13 31.13
CA SER A 160 -67.29 -54.72 32.19
C SER A 160 -67.55 -55.80 33.26
N LEU A 161 -67.18 -57.05 33.01
CA LEU A 161 -67.27 -58.14 33.98
C LEU A 161 -65.96 -58.34 34.75
N GLY A 162 -64.92 -57.58 34.42
CA GLY A 162 -63.61 -57.66 35.04
C GLY A 162 -62.66 -58.67 34.39
N ASN A 163 -63.05 -59.29 33.26
CA ASN A 163 -62.15 -60.16 32.49
C ASN A 163 -61.00 -59.33 31.91
N THR A 164 -59.79 -59.90 31.81
CA THR A 164 -58.59 -59.17 31.38
C THR A 164 -57.87 -59.84 30.21
N ALA A 165 -57.35 -59.04 29.28
CA ALA A 165 -56.44 -59.47 28.22
C ALA A 165 -55.18 -58.59 28.19
N ASP A 166 -54.02 -59.19 27.92
CA ASP A 166 -52.72 -58.49 27.82
C ASP A 166 -52.30 -58.43 26.35
N SER A 167 -51.94 -57.25 25.84
CA SER A 167 -51.42 -57.05 24.49
C SER A 167 -50.05 -57.71 24.25
N GLY A 168 -49.37 -58.10 25.34
CA GLY A 168 -47.94 -58.36 25.37
C GLY A 168 -47.13 -57.06 25.32
N TRP A 169 -45.85 -57.18 25.68
CA TRP A 169 -44.88 -56.09 25.54
C TRP A 169 -44.52 -55.84 24.07
N SER A 170 -44.48 -54.57 23.67
CA SER A 170 -43.98 -54.13 22.36
C SER A 170 -42.56 -54.60 22.10
N SER A 171 -42.09 -54.42 20.86
CA SER A 171 -40.64 -54.38 20.60
C SER A 171 -39.98 -53.25 21.39
N GLU A 172 -38.65 -53.33 21.55
CA GLU A 172 -37.88 -52.26 22.17
C GLU A 172 -38.02 -50.96 21.38
N TYR A 173 -38.19 -49.85 22.10
CA TYR A 173 -38.36 -48.50 21.58
C TYR A 173 -37.28 -47.61 22.16
N GLU A 174 -36.40 -47.08 21.31
CA GLU A 174 -35.22 -46.33 21.70
C GLU A 174 -35.49 -44.82 21.64
N ILE A 175 -35.13 -44.12 22.71
CA ILE A 175 -35.13 -42.66 22.80
C ILE A 175 -33.67 -42.18 22.89
N VAL A 176 -33.25 -41.36 21.94
CA VAL A 176 -31.93 -40.70 21.92
C VAL A 176 -31.98 -39.37 22.68
N PRO A 177 -30.83 -38.75 23.04
CA PRO A 177 -30.81 -37.43 23.66
C PRO A 177 -31.58 -36.38 22.85
N GLU A 178 -32.06 -35.33 23.54
CA GLU A 178 -32.65 -34.14 22.91
C GLU A 178 -31.65 -33.45 21.97
N LEU A 179 -32.14 -32.92 20.85
CA LEU A 179 -31.32 -32.14 19.92
C LEU A 179 -31.00 -30.77 20.53
N VAL A 180 -29.73 -30.52 20.78
CA VAL A 180 -29.22 -29.26 21.34
C VAL A 180 -28.17 -28.66 20.41
N ALA A 181 -28.39 -27.40 20.01
CA ALA A 181 -27.41 -26.59 19.30
C ALA A 181 -26.71 -25.61 20.28
N GLU A 182 -25.38 -25.63 20.32
CA GLU A 182 -24.59 -24.65 21.08
C GLU A 182 -24.54 -23.30 20.33
N THR A 183 -24.42 -22.18 21.06
CA THR A 183 -24.35 -20.84 20.47
C THR A 183 -23.19 -20.71 19.47
N ALA A 184 -23.43 -19.99 18.36
CA ALA A 184 -22.42 -19.78 17.33
C ALA A 184 -21.17 -19.07 17.87
N ALA A 185 -20.00 -19.62 17.56
CA ALA A 185 -18.70 -19.09 17.96
C ALA A 185 -17.88 -18.67 16.72
N ALA A 186 -17.36 -17.44 16.73
CA ALA A 186 -16.46 -16.93 15.70
C ALA A 186 -15.02 -17.39 15.95
N ASP A 187 -14.29 -17.70 14.88
CA ASP A 187 -12.87 -18.07 14.92
C ASP A 187 -11.93 -16.87 15.19
N LYS A 188 -12.39 -15.65 14.89
CA LYS A 188 -11.65 -14.38 15.05
C LYS A 188 -12.30 -13.49 16.10
N PRO A 189 -11.52 -12.74 16.90
CA PRO A 189 -12.06 -11.84 17.91
C PRO A 189 -12.74 -10.61 17.28
N SER A 190 -13.69 -10.02 17.98
CA SER A 190 -14.26 -8.71 17.64
C SER A 190 -13.35 -7.58 18.16
N PRO A 191 -13.18 -6.45 17.44
CA PRO A 191 -13.74 -6.15 16.12
C PRO A 191 -12.91 -6.71 14.95
N GLN A 192 -13.50 -6.75 13.75
CA GLN A 192 -12.82 -7.02 12.47
C GLN A 192 -13.13 -5.92 11.44
N ALA A 193 -12.25 -5.69 10.46
CA ALA A 193 -12.49 -4.69 9.42
C ALA A 193 -13.26 -5.28 8.22
N ALA A 194 -14.23 -4.52 7.69
CA ALA A 194 -14.99 -4.89 6.51
C ALA A 194 -14.06 -5.14 5.30
N ASN A 195 -14.44 -6.09 4.44
CA ASN A 195 -13.73 -6.49 3.22
C ASN A 195 -12.30 -7.02 3.38
N MET A 196 -11.73 -7.10 4.60
CA MET A 196 -10.35 -7.54 4.80
C MET A 196 -10.22 -9.07 4.94
N THR A 197 -11.03 -9.71 5.78
CA THR A 197 -10.89 -11.14 6.12
C THR A 197 -12.22 -11.87 6.21
N SER A 198 -12.20 -13.19 5.98
CA SER A 198 -13.36 -14.07 6.23
C SER A 198 -13.39 -14.50 7.69
N ILE A 199 -14.57 -14.49 8.31
CA ILE A 199 -14.83 -14.97 9.66
C ILE A 199 -15.59 -16.30 9.55
N VAL A 200 -15.16 -17.32 10.29
CA VAL A 200 -15.81 -18.62 10.36
C VAL A 200 -16.62 -18.72 11.66
N TRP A 201 -17.92 -18.85 11.53
CA TRP A 201 -18.84 -19.11 12.64
C TRP A 201 -19.16 -20.59 12.71
N SER A 202 -18.90 -21.24 13.85
CA SER A 202 -19.16 -22.68 14.04
C SER A 202 -20.25 -22.91 15.07
N VAL A 203 -21.10 -23.92 14.84
CA VAL A 203 -22.14 -24.38 15.77
C VAL A 203 -22.02 -25.88 15.98
N LYS A 204 -21.96 -26.29 17.25
CA LYS A 204 -21.92 -27.70 17.62
C LYS A 204 -23.33 -28.19 17.95
N ALA A 205 -23.76 -29.25 17.28
CA ALA A 205 -25.03 -29.91 17.54
C ALA A 205 -24.80 -31.26 18.23
N THR A 206 -25.60 -31.58 19.24
CA THR A 206 -25.54 -32.83 20.00
C THR A 206 -26.95 -33.38 20.21
N GLY A 207 -27.08 -34.72 20.34
CA GLY A 207 -28.39 -35.38 20.44
C GLY A 207 -29.21 -35.31 19.15
N GLY A 208 -30.47 -35.76 19.21
CA GLY A 208 -31.29 -35.95 18.01
C GLY A 208 -30.77 -37.08 17.10
N MET A 209 -31.31 -37.13 15.88
CA MET A 209 -31.00 -38.17 14.89
C MET A 209 -30.29 -37.60 13.66
N GLY A 210 -28.97 -37.82 13.55
CA GLY A 210 -28.21 -37.40 12.36
C GLY A 210 -28.69 -38.08 11.05
N PRO A 211 -28.34 -37.52 9.88
CA PRO A 211 -27.53 -36.31 9.65
C PRO A 211 -28.29 -35.02 10.00
N TYR A 212 -27.53 -33.94 10.27
CA TYR A 212 -28.08 -32.61 10.58
C TYR A 212 -28.02 -31.67 9.38
N ASN A 213 -28.98 -30.74 9.32
CA ASN A 213 -28.99 -29.59 8.43
C ASN A 213 -28.97 -28.30 9.27
N TYR A 214 -28.22 -27.31 8.83
CA TYR A 214 -28.01 -26.04 9.53
C TYR A 214 -28.55 -24.89 8.71
N GLU A 215 -29.29 -23.98 9.32
CA GLU A 215 -29.70 -22.69 8.77
C GLU A 215 -29.04 -21.57 9.58
N PHE A 216 -28.04 -20.90 9.01
CA PHE A 216 -27.34 -19.79 9.65
C PHE A 216 -28.00 -18.46 9.34
N HIS A 217 -28.25 -17.69 10.38
CA HIS A 217 -28.87 -16.37 10.32
C HIS A 217 -27.93 -15.30 10.86
N SER A 218 -27.94 -14.12 10.24
CA SER A 218 -27.26 -12.93 10.72
C SER A 218 -28.26 -11.84 11.09
N MET A 219 -28.05 -11.18 12.23
CA MET A 219 -28.79 -10.01 12.68
C MET A 219 -27.94 -8.76 12.52
N LYS A 220 -28.41 -7.76 11.75
CA LYS A 220 -27.81 -6.42 11.68
C LYS A 220 -28.92 -5.39 11.79
N ALA A 221 -28.78 -4.38 12.64
CA ALA A 221 -29.77 -3.30 12.79
C ALA A 221 -31.23 -3.77 13.00
N ARG A 222 -31.42 -4.89 13.69
CA ARG A 222 -32.73 -5.58 13.93
C ARG A 222 -33.33 -6.31 12.73
N GLU A 223 -32.60 -6.44 11.63
CA GLU A 223 -32.99 -7.26 10.49
C GLU A 223 -32.33 -8.65 10.59
N ASP A 224 -33.16 -9.68 10.63
CA ASP A 224 -32.76 -11.09 10.56
C ASP A 224 -32.69 -11.53 9.09
N ARG A 225 -31.54 -12.07 8.67
CA ARG A 225 -31.32 -12.59 7.32
C ARG A 225 -30.75 -14.00 7.37
N LEU A 226 -31.38 -14.93 6.66
CA LEU A 226 -30.80 -16.24 6.36
C LEU A 226 -29.60 -16.05 5.42
N VAL A 227 -28.44 -16.55 5.83
CA VAL A 227 -27.15 -16.40 5.12
C VAL A 227 -26.75 -17.70 4.42
N GLN A 228 -26.94 -18.84 5.08
CA GLN A 228 -26.54 -20.15 4.57
C GLN A 228 -27.51 -21.23 5.06
N SER A 229 -27.80 -22.22 4.21
CA SER A 229 -28.49 -23.44 4.59
C SER A 229 -27.76 -24.67 4.03
N GLY A 230 -27.57 -25.72 4.81
CA GLY A 230 -26.94 -26.96 4.35
C GLY A 230 -26.37 -27.82 5.48
N ALA A 231 -25.67 -28.91 5.12
CA ALA A 231 -25.12 -29.87 6.08
C ALA A 231 -23.84 -29.40 6.82
N LEU A 232 -23.31 -28.22 6.48
CA LEU A 232 -22.07 -27.72 7.07
C LEU A 232 -22.34 -27.11 8.46
N PRO A 233 -21.61 -27.53 9.51
CA PRO A 233 -21.77 -27.00 10.87
C PRO A 233 -21.08 -25.64 11.06
N TYR A 234 -20.72 -24.97 9.97
CA TYR A 234 -20.06 -23.68 9.99
C TYR A 234 -20.52 -22.78 8.84
N LEU A 235 -20.44 -21.47 9.05
CA LEU A 235 -20.64 -20.40 8.08
C LEU A 235 -19.31 -19.68 7.87
N GLU A 236 -18.82 -19.64 6.63
CA GLU A 236 -17.73 -18.75 6.25
C GLU A 236 -18.33 -17.44 5.72
N TRP A 237 -18.07 -16.33 6.41
CA TRP A 237 -18.68 -15.04 6.13
C TRP A 237 -17.63 -13.95 6.02
N LYS A 238 -17.60 -13.27 4.87
CA LYS A 238 -16.80 -12.07 4.67
C LYS A 238 -17.69 -10.83 4.86
N PRO A 239 -17.53 -10.06 5.95
CA PRO A 239 -18.32 -8.87 6.18
C PRO A 239 -18.00 -7.79 5.14
N ASP A 240 -19.04 -7.20 4.56
CA ASP A 240 -18.94 -6.20 3.48
C ASP A 240 -19.20 -4.75 3.94
N SER A 241 -19.69 -4.59 5.17
CA SER A 241 -20.15 -3.31 5.69
C SER A 241 -20.00 -3.23 7.20
N GLU A 242 -19.72 -2.02 7.71
CA GLU A 242 -19.57 -1.79 9.14
C GLU A 242 -20.89 -1.97 9.92
N GLY A 243 -20.77 -2.28 11.22
CA GLY A 243 -21.90 -2.37 12.15
C GLY A 243 -21.76 -3.51 13.16
N LEU A 244 -22.77 -3.63 14.03
CA LEU A 244 -22.87 -4.70 15.02
C LEU A 244 -23.71 -5.85 14.45
N TYR A 245 -23.13 -7.05 14.47
CA TYR A 245 -23.73 -8.28 13.97
C TYR A 245 -23.95 -9.28 15.10
N ARG A 246 -24.95 -10.14 14.96
CA ARG A 246 -25.09 -11.36 15.76
C ARG A 246 -25.38 -12.53 14.82
N VAL A 247 -24.90 -13.72 15.15
CA VAL A 247 -25.13 -14.93 14.35
C VAL A 247 -25.83 -15.98 15.20
N LYS A 248 -26.76 -16.71 14.60
CA LYS A 248 -27.35 -17.93 15.17
C LYS A 248 -27.44 -19.02 14.11
N ALA A 249 -27.64 -20.26 14.54
CA ALA A 249 -28.04 -21.34 13.66
C ALA A 249 -29.28 -22.05 14.18
N ILE A 250 -30.15 -22.44 13.26
CA ILE A 250 -31.24 -23.39 13.50
C ILE A 250 -30.76 -24.74 12.96
N VAL A 251 -30.66 -25.72 13.83
CA VAL A 251 -30.23 -27.08 13.49
C VAL A 251 -31.45 -27.97 13.38
N ARG A 252 -31.54 -28.73 12.30
CA ARG A 252 -32.60 -29.70 12.03
C ARG A 252 -32.01 -31.09 11.90
N ASP A 253 -32.61 -32.09 12.53
CA ASP A 253 -32.22 -33.49 12.42
C ASP A 253 -33.02 -34.24 11.34
N SER A 254 -32.71 -35.53 11.13
CA SER A 254 -33.37 -36.36 10.11
C SER A 254 -34.82 -36.75 10.45
N LEU A 255 -35.27 -36.49 11.68
CA LEU A 255 -36.65 -36.66 12.14
C LEU A 255 -37.45 -35.35 12.07
N ASP A 256 -36.88 -34.30 11.47
CA ASP A 256 -37.46 -32.95 11.37
C ASP A 256 -37.53 -32.19 12.71
N ASN A 257 -36.79 -32.65 13.73
CA ASN A 257 -36.69 -31.94 15.00
C ASN A 257 -35.76 -30.73 14.85
N THR A 258 -36.08 -29.59 15.48
CA THR A 258 -35.30 -28.35 15.38
C THR A 258 -34.77 -27.84 16.71
N SER A 259 -33.56 -27.30 16.73
CA SER A 259 -32.94 -26.63 17.89
C SER A 259 -32.32 -25.29 17.46
N ASP A 260 -32.65 -24.20 18.17
CA ASP A 260 -32.09 -22.85 17.92
C ASP A 260 -30.91 -22.62 18.87
N SER A 261 -29.74 -22.28 18.31
CA SER A 261 -28.50 -22.02 19.08
C SER A 261 -28.57 -20.79 19.99
N GLY A 262 -29.58 -19.94 19.80
CA GLY A 262 -29.61 -18.57 20.27
C GLY A 262 -28.65 -17.66 19.50
N TRP A 263 -28.87 -16.35 19.62
CA TRP A 263 -28.00 -15.33 19.06
C TRP A 263 -26.67 -15.23 19.83
N SER A 264 -25.55 -15.20 19.12
CA SER A 264 -24.22 -14.88 19.65
C SER A 264 -24.18 -13.56 20.42
N SER A 265 -23.07 -13.26 21.09
CA SER A 265 -22.76 -11.89 21.51
C SER A 265 -22.68 -10.96 20.29
N GLU A 266 -22.79 -9.65 20.53
CA GLU A 266 -22.56 -8.66 19.48
C GLU A 266 -21.12 -8.76 18.96
N TYR A 267 -20.99 -8.70 17.64
CA TYR A 267 -19.74 -8.79 16.89
C TYR A 267 -19.59 -7.54 16.04
N GLU A 268 -18.56 -6.76 16.32
CA GLU A 268 -18.34 -5.45 15.71
C GLU A 268 -17.51 -5.57 14.43
N ILE A 269 -18.03 -5.00 13.35
CA ILE A 269 -17.31 -4.78 12.10
C ILE A 269 -17.05 -3.28 11.97
N VAL A 270 -15.79 -2.89 11.87
CA VAL A 270 -15.35 -1.51 11.62
C VAL A 270 -15.19 -1.25 10.11
N PRO A 271 -15.13 0.02 9.66
CA PRO A 271 -14.88 0.34 8.26
C PRO A 271 -13.64 -0.37 7.67
N GLU A 272 -13.70 -0.64 6.36
CA GLU A 272 -12.56 -1.14 5.59
C GLU A 272 -11.35 -0.22 5.73
N LEU A 273 -10.16 -0.81 5.89
CA LEU A 273 -8.91 -0.05 5.91
C LEU A 273 -8.61 0.45 4.50
N VAL A 274 -8.61 1.76 4.32
CA VAL A 274 -8.33 2.41 3.03
C VAL A 274 -7.24 3.46 3.20
N ALA A 275 -6.46 3.66 2.13
CA ALA A 275 -5.40 4.66 2.05
C ALA A 275 -5.55 5.50 0.78
N GLU A 276 -5.55 6.82 0.92
CA GLU A 276 -5.47 7.74 -0.21
C GLU A 276 -4.01 7.88 -0.68
N ALA A 277 -3.80 8.36 -1.91
CA ALA A 277 -2.46 8.69 -2.40
C ALA A 277 -1.72 9.62 -1.44
N ALA A 278 -0.45 9.31 -1.15
CA ALA A 278 0.38 10.20 -0.32
C ALA A 278 0.56 11.56 -1.02
N THR A 279 0.43 12.66 -0.27
CA THR A 279 0.51 14.02 -0.82
C THR A 279 1.67 14.81 -0.20
N PRO A 280 2.47 15.53 -1.00
CA PRO A 280 3.51 16.42 -0.49
C PRO A 280 2.92 17.77 -0.06
N ASP A 281 3.52 18.39 0.96
CA ASP A 281 3.17 19.75 1.41
C ASP A 281 3.68 20.86 0.48
N LYS A 282 4.61 20.52 -0.42
CA LYS A 282 5.20 21.42 -1.42
C LYS A 282 4.96 20.87 -2.83
N PRO A 283 4.78 21.74 -3.83
CA PRO A 283 4.59 21.29 -5.21
C PRO A 283 5.93 20.87 -5.84
N SER A 284 5.87 19.91 -6.76
CA SER A 284 7.00 19.61 -7.67
C SER A 284 7.18 20.74 -8.70
N PRO A 285 8.41 21.10 -9.11
CA PRO A 285 9.70 20.59 -8.64
C PRO A 285 10.19 21.28 -7.35
N GLN A 286 11.06 20.62 -6.60
CA GLN A 286 11.80 21.20 -5.46
C GLN A 286 13.31 21.12 -5.67
N ALA A 287 14.09 21.89 -4.92
CA ALA A 287 15.54 21.89 -5.03
C ALA A 287 16.21 20.99 -3.97
N ALA A 288 17.21 20.20 -4.39
CA ALA A 288 18.03 19.36 -3.53
C ALA A 288 18.77 20.20 -2.48
N ASN A 289 18.94 19.64 -1.29
CA ASN A 289 19.61 20.24 -0.15
C ASN A 289 18.99 21.56 0.36
N MET A 290 17.77 21.88 -0.07
CA MET A 290 17.06 23.09 0.33
C MET A 290 15.98 22.80 1.39
N ALA A 291 14.70 22.82 1.00
CA ALA A 291 13.57 22.66 1.91
C ALA A 291 13.27 21.18 2.18
N GLY A 292 12.88 20.86 3.42
CA GLY A 292 12.25 19.58 3.72
C GLY A 292 10.84 19.51 3.12
N ILE A 293 10.45 18.35 2.64
CA ILE A 293 9.15 18.05 2.04
C ILE A 293 8.45 17.06 2.95
N ARG A 294 7.26 17.40 3.42
CA ARG A 294 6.43 16.50 4.22
C ARG A 294 5.47 15.77 3.29
N TRP A 295 5.59 14.44 3.23
CA TRP A 295 4.60 13.57 2.63
C TRP A 295 3.60 13.14 3.70
N THR A 296 2.31 13.31 3.45
CA THR A 296 1.25 12.91 4.38
C THR A 296 0.39 11.83 3.75
N LEU A 297 0.06 10.79 4.53
CA LEU A 297 -0.90 9.77 4.18
C LEU A 297 -2.22 10.02 4.92
N LYS A 298 -3.32 10.00 4.18
CA LYS A 298 -4.66 9.92 4.77
C LYS A 298 -5.13 8.48 4.69
N ALA A 299 -5.36 7.88 5.85
CA ALA A 299 -5.93 6.55 5.97
C ALA A 299 -7.18 6.60 6.85
N ALA A 300 -8.13 5.71 6.60
CA ALA A 300 -9.36 5.56 7.36
C ALA A 300 -9.72 4.08 7.52
N GLY A 301 -10.51 3.78 8.56
CA GLY A 301 -10.92 2.40 8.88
C GLY A 301 -9.80 1.55 9.47
N GLY A 302 -9.99 0.23 9.42
CA GLY A 302 -9.11 -0.75 10.06
C GLY A 302 -9.40 -0.94 11.56
N ALA A 303 -8.90 -2.05 12.10
CA ALA A 303 -9.11 -2.42 13.50
C ALA A 303 -7.90 -2.04 14.38
N GLY A 304 -8.16 -1.17 15.37
CA GLY A 304 -7.15 -0.73 16.33
C GLY A 304 -6.20 0.35 15.78
N PRO A 305 -5.11 0.67 16.52
CA PRO A 305 -4.08 1.60 16.06
C PRO A 305 -3.45 1.20 14.72
N LEU A 306 -3.11 2.21 13.92
CA LEU A 306 -2.50 2.05 12.60
C LEU A 306 -0.98 2.29 12.64
N THR A 307 -0.23 1.55 11.82
CA THR A 307 1.18 1.81 11.51
C THR A 307 1.34 2.11 10.01
N TYR A 308 2.35 2.91 9.68
CA TYR A 308 2.57 3.51 8.37
C TYR A 308 4.00 3.21 7.90
N GLU A 309 4.12 2.67 6.70
CA GLU A 309 5.38 2.36 6.03
C GLU A 309 5.49 3.21 4.75
N PHE A 310 6.41 4.17 4.73
CA PHE A 310 6.65 5.03 3.55
C PHE A 310 7.77 4.45 2.70
N HIS A 311 7.57 4.47 1.38
CA HIS A 311 8.55 4.08 0.40
C HIS A 311 8.84 5.22 -0.57
N ILE A 312 10.08 5.30 -1.02
CA ILE A 312 10.50 6.18 -2.11
C ILE A 312 11.08 5.36 -3.26
N MET A 313 10.74 5.76 -4.48
CA MET A 313 11.25 5.18 -5.71
C MET A 313 12.05 6.22 -6.51
N LYS A 314 13.25 5.85 -6.96
CA LYS A 314 14.06 6.61 -7.92
C LYS A 314 14.45 5.70 -9.09
N GLY A 315 13.96 5.99 -10.29
CA GLY A 315 14.13 5.07 -11.42
C GLY A 315 13.43 3.73 -11.15
N THR A 316 14.19 2.66 -10.94
CA THR A 316 13.68 1.31 -10.61
C THR A 316 13.95 0.88 -9.17
N GLU A 317 14.62 1.71 -8.36
CA GLU A 317 15.01 1.39 -6.99
C GLU A 317 13.90 1.84 -6.03
N ASP A 318 13.28 0.88 -5.31
CA ASP A 318 12.28 1.09 -4.24
C ASP A 318 12.96 0.89 -2.88
N ARG A 319 12.78 1.84 -1.96
CA ARG A 319 13.36 1.82 -0.61
C ARG A 319 12.33 2.24 0.43
N ILE A 320 12.28 1.51 1.53
CA ILE A 320 11.55 1.92 2.74
C ILE A 320 12.33 3.04 3.42
N VAL A 321 11.64 4.12 3.79
CA VAL A 321 12.24 5.32 4.41
C VAL A 321 11.73 5.62 5.82
N GLN A 322 10.56 5.07 6.19
CA GLN A 322 9.98 5.20 7.53
C GLN A 322 9.00 4.05 7.78
N GLU A 323 8.98 3.51 8.99
CA GLU A 323 7.99 2.54 9.47
C GLU A 323 7.64 2.84 10.94
N ASP A 324 6.53 3.53 11.20
CA ASP A 324 6.11 3.92 12.55
C ASP A 324 4.60 4.28 12.63
N ALA A 325 4.15 4.87 13.74
CA ALA A 325 2.76 5.29 13.93
C ALA A 325 2.44 6.71 13.39
N ILE A 326 3.38 7.34 12.69
CA ILE A 326 3.26 8.73 12.23
C ILE A 326 2.71 8.72 10.79
N PRO A 327 1.56 9.37 10.52
CA PRO A 327 0.93 9.37 9.20
C PRO A 327 1.62 10.30 8.19
N TYR A 328 2.85 10.73 8.48
CA TYR A 328 3.63 11.59 7.60
C TYR A 328 5.11 11.26 7.70
N TRP A 329 5.83 11.57 6.63
CA TRP A 329 7.27 11.45 6.52
C TRP A 329 7.88 12.79 6.11
N ASP A 330 8.86 13.26 6.88
CA ASP A 330 9.63 14.47 6.58
C ASP A 330 10.91 14.11 5.81
N TRP A 331 10.90 14.38 4.51
CA TRP A 331 12.00 14.09 3.60
C TRP A 331 12.86 15.33 3.34
N LYS A 332 14.17 15.21 3.50
CA LYS A 332 15.12 16.21 3.01
C LYS A 332 15.86 15.66 1.80
N PRO A 333 15.46 16.00 0.56
CA PRO A 333 16.11 15.49 -0.64
C PRO A 333 17.54 16.05 -0.74
N ASP A 334 18.51 15.18 -0.95
CA ASP A 334 19.92 15.50 -1.17
C ASP A 334 20.38 15.17 -2.59
N GLU A 335 19.65 14.28 -3.27
CA GLU A 335 19.89 13.89 -4.65
C GLU A 335 18.87 14.48 -5.63
N THR A 336 19.33 14.84 -6.82
CA THR A 336 18.45 15.23 -7.94
C THR A 336 17.88 14.02 -8.67
N GLY A 337 16.70 14.18 -9.27
CA GLY A 337 16.01 13.16 -10.06
C GLY A 337 14.49 13.25 -9.94
N ALA A 338 13.80 12.36 -10.66
CA ALA A 338 12.37 12.14 -10.50
C ALA A 338 12.14 11.02 -9.47
N PHE A 339 11.28 11.30 -8.49
CA PHE A 339 10.95 10.38 -7.40
C PHE A 339 9.45 10.08 -7.37
N ARG A 340 9.07 8.93 -6.83
CA ARG A 340 7.67 8.61 -6.50
C ARG A 340 7.60 8.13 -5.07
N VAL A 341 6.50 8.41 -4.39
CA VAL A 341 6.28 8.00 -3.00
C VAL A 341 5.01 7.16 -2.93
N LYS A 342 5.07 6.02 -2.24
CA LYS A 342 3.89 5.27 -1.80
C LYS A 342 3.95 5.11 -0.29
N ALA A 343 2.82 4.75 0.29
CA ALA A 343 2.78 4.32 1.68
C ALA A 343 1.86 3.12 1.82
N VAL A 344 2.20 2.25 2.75
CA VAL A 344 1.40 1.10 3.17
C VAL A 344 0.94 1.39 4.60
N VAL A 345 -0.35 1.32 4.85
CA VAL A 345 -0.91 1.40 6.20
C VAL A 345 -1.34 0.02 6.66
N ARG A 346 -1.08 -0.30 7.92
CA ARG A 346 -1.41 -1.58 8.55
C ARG A 346 -2.18 -1.35 9.84
N ASP A 347 -3.22 -2.14 10.07
CA ASP A 347 -3.96 -2.12 11.34
C ASP A 347 -3.39 -3.11 12.37
N SER A 348 -3.95 -3.14 13.58
CA SER A 348 -3.46 -4.00 14.67
C SER A 348 -3.74 -5.50 14.44
N LEU A 349 -4.57 -5.85 13.47
CA LEU A 349 -4.84 -7.23 13.07
C LEU A 349 -3.95 -7.68 11.89
N GLY A 350 -3.11 -6.78 11.36
CA GLY A 350 -2.20 -7.06 10.26
C GLY A 350 -2.82 -6.85 8.88
N ASN A 351 -4.05 -6.33 8.78
CA ASN A 351 -4.66 -5.95 7.51
C ASN A 351 -3.87 -4.77 6.91
N THR A 352 -3.73 -4.73 5.59
CA THR A 352 -2.93 -3.69 4.90
C THR A 352 -3.72 -2.99 3.80
N ALA A 353 -3.46 -1.71 3.60
CA ALA A 353 -3.93 -0.94 2.44
C ALA A 353 -2.78 -0.11 1.86
N GLU A 354 -2.68 -0.07 0.54
CA GLU A 354 -1.65 0.70 -0.18
C GLU A 354 -2.25 1.97 -0.78
N SER A 355 -1.52 3.08 -0.67
CA SER A 355 -1.90 4.35 -1.30
C SER A 355 -1.65 4.40 -2.81
N GLY A 356 -0.92 3.43 -3.34
CA GLY A 356 -0.33 3.48 -4.68
C GLY A 356 0.83 4.48 -4.78
N TRP A 357 1.53 4.46 -5.92
CA TRP A 357 2.62 5.40 -6.16
C TRP A 357 2.10 6.78 -6.58
N SER A 358 2.60 7.83 -5.93
CA SER A 358 2.39 9.22 -6.33
C SER A 358 2.76 9.47 -7.80
N PRO A 359 2.29 10.57 -8.40
CA PRO A 359 2.92 11.13 -9.60
C PRO A 359 4.42 11.38 -9.38
N GLU A 360 5.16 11.55 -10.47
CA GLU A 360 6.57 11.90 -10.39
C GLU A 360 6.77 13.26 -9.71
N TYR A 361 7.69 13.28 -8.75
CA TYR A 361 8.08 14.42 -7.96
C TYR A 361 9.54 14.75 -8.26
N GLU A 362 9.77 15.89 -8.90
CA GLU A 362 11.08 16.26 -9.40
C GLU A 362 11.89 17.01 -8.34
N ILE A 363 13.12 16.55 -8.12
CA ILE A 363 14.16 17.26 -7.37
C ILE A 363 15.24 17.74 -8.33
N ARG A 364 15.53 19.04 -8.30
CA ARG A 364 16.50 19.73 -9.17
C ARG A 364 17.63 20.33 -8.35
N LYS A 365 18.73 20.73 -9.00
CA LYS A 365 19.81 21.45 -8.29
C LYS A 365 19.36 22.84 -7.79
N PHE A 366 18.49 23.48 -8.56
CA PHE A 366 18.03 24.85 -8.33
C PHE A 366 16.67 25.05 -9.00
N ILE A 367 15.82 25.90 -8.43
CA ILE A 367 14.47 26.19 -8.96
C ILE A 367 14.24 27.70 -8.99
N LYS A 368 13.25 28.16 -9.76
CA LYS A 368 13.03 29.61 -9.99
C LYS A 368 12.65 30.40 -8.74
N SER A 369 11.99 29.75 -7.79
CA SER A 369 11.65 30.32 -6.48
C SER A 369 12.84 30.37 -5.51
N SER A 370 13.99 29.77 -5.86
CA SER A 370 15.19 29.82 -5.02
C SER A 370 15.67 31.25 -4.84
N THR A 371 16.03 31.58 -3.61
CA THR A 371 16.43 32.92 -3.19
C THR A 371 17.91 33.16 -3.54
N VAL A 372 18.20 34.21 -4.29
CA VAL A 372 19.55 34.54 -4.79
C VAL A 372 20.05 35.84 -4.19
N ALA A 373 21.30 35.83 -3.72
CA ALA A 373 22.03 37.04 -3.37
C ALA A 373 22.96 37.46 -4.51
N VAL A 374 22.95 38.74 -4.88
CA VAL A 374 23.92 39.29 -5.85
C VAL A 374 24.96 40.08 -5.09
N LEU A 375 26.19 39.55 -5.00
CA LEU A 375 27.27 40.22 -4.28
C LEU A 375 27.69 41.53 -4.99
N PRO A 376 28.29 42.47 -4.24
CA PRO A 376 28.93 43.62 -4.85
C PRO A 376 29.95 43.21 -5.92
N VAL A 377 29.83 43.81 -7.11
CA VAL A 377 30.64 43.47 -8.27
C VAL A 377 32.12 43.72 -8.01
N GLU A 378 32.95 42.71 -8.28
CA GLU A 378 34.40 42.81 -8.17
C GLU A 378 34.97 43.51 -9.40
N ASN A 379 35.90 44.45 -9.20
CA ASN A 379 36.55 45.15 -10.30
C ASN A 379 37.94 44.57 -10.59
N LEU A 380 38.04 43.68 -11.57
CA LEU A 380 39.30 43.13 -12.06
C LEU A 380 39.91 43.97 -13.21
N SER A 381 39.18 44.93 -13.79
CA SER A 381 39.59 45.71 -14.99
C SER A 381 40.89 46.49 -14.84
N GLY A 382 41.32 46.79 -13.61
CA GLY A 382 42.48 47.63 -13.36
C GLY A 382 42.24 49.12 -13.63
N THR A 383 41.05 49.49 -14.11
CA THR A 383 40.61 50.88 -14.33
C THR A 383 39.46 51.21 -13.38
N LYS A 384 39.04 52.49 -13.32
CA LYS A 384 37.90 52.91 -12.51
C LYS A 384 36.60 52.54 -13.24
N ALA A 385 35.86 51.56 -12.71
CA ALA A 385 34.58 51.11 -13.24
C ALA A 385 33.41 51.45 -12.29
N PRO A 386 32.19 51.71 -12.81
CA PRO A 386 31.01 52.02 -12.00
C PRO A 386 30.37 50.74 -11.43
N ALA A 387 31.10 49.99 -10.59
CA ALA A 387 30.71 48.68 -10.08
C ALA A 387 29.34 48.66 -9.36
N LYS A 388 29.00 49.75 -8.63
CA LYS A 388 27.69 49.87 -7.96
C LYS A 388 26.53 49.95 -8.97
N ASN A 389 26.69 50.72 -10.05
CA ASN A 389 25.69 50.85 -11.11
C ASN A 389 25.53 49.53 -11.87
N ILE A 390 26.65 48.86 -12.19
CA ILE A 390 26.65 47.55 -12.83
C ILE A 390 25.93 46.51 -11.96
N GLY A 391 26.20 46.49 -10.65
CA GLY A 391 25.50 45.59 -9.72
C GLY A 391 23.98 45.82 -9.66
N GLN A 392 23.53 47.07 -9.73
CA GLN A 392 22.09 47.39 -9.78
C GLN A 392 21.45 46.98 -11.11
N LEU A 393 22.18 47.14 -12.22
CA LEU A 393 21.72 46.68 -13.53
C LEU A 393 21.57 45.16 -13.57
N ILE A 394 22.53 44.41 -13.03
CA ILE A 394 22.46 42.95 -12.90
C ILE A 394 21.24 42.53 -12.08
N LYS A 395 21.02 43.14 -10.92
CA LYS A 395 19.84 42.87 -10.09
C LYS A 395 18.53 43.12 -10.86
N THR A 396 18.46 44.22 -11.61
CA THR A 396 17.28 44.57 -12.43
C THR A 396 17.01 43.53 -13.51
N GLU A 397 18.03 43.15 -14.29
CA GLU A 397 17.88 42.19 -15.38
C GLU A 397 17.60 40.76 -14.88
N LEU A 398 18.12 40.36 -13.72
CA LEU A 398 17.76 39.08 -13.09
C LEU A 398 16.33 39.06 -12.55
N LYS A 399 15.86 40.17 -11.95
CA LYS A 399 14.45 40.31 -11.58
C LYS A 399 13.54 40.25 -12.81
N ARG A 400 13.95 40.86 -13.94
CA ARG A 400 13.26 40.74 -15.24
C ARG A 400 13.20 39.29 -15.72
N ALA A 401 14.29 38.53 -15.60
CA ALA A 401 14.34 37.11 -15.93
C ALA A 401 13.54 36.22 -14.93
N GLY A 402 13.04 36.78 -13.83
CA GLY A 402 12.19 36.09 -12.86
C GLY A 402 12.95 35.37 -11.74
N PHE A 403 14.18 35.76 -11.46
CA PHE A 403 14.92 35.30 -10.27
C PHE A 403 14.41 36.00 -9.01
N ASN A 404 14.30 35.25 -7.92
CA ASN A 404 13.99 35.80 -6.60
C ASN A 404 15.26 36.37 -5.95
N ILE A 405 15.48 37.68 -6.05
CA ILE A 405 16.67 38.37 -5.53
C ILE A 405 16.39 38.98 -4.16
N ILE A 406 17.24 38.71 -3.15
CA ILE A 406 17.10 39.33 -1.82
C ILE A 406 17.26 40.85 -1.84
N ASP A 407 16.70 41.50 -0.83
CA ASP A 407 16.84 42.93 -0.64
C ASP A 407 18.28 43.32 -0.29
N ASN A 408 18.68 44.50 -0.78
CA ASN A 408 20.05 44.98 -0.65
C ASN A 408 20.44 45.23 0.81
N ASP A 409 19.51 45.75 1.62
CA ASP A 409 19.78 46.09 3.02
C ASP A 409 20.06 44.84 3.85
N ILE A 410 19.32 43.75 3.60
CA ILE A 410 19.54 42.44 4.22
C ILE A 410 20.94 41.90 3.87
N LEU A 411 21.34 42.01 2.59
CA LEU A 411 22.66 41.59 2.15
C LEU A 411 23.78 42.42 2.78
N GLU A 412 23.63 43.75 2.82
CA GLU A 412 24.64 44.64 3.40
C GLU A 412 24.82 44.39 4.90
N GLU A 413 23.73 44.23 5.65
CA GLU A 413 23.78 43.88 7.08
C GLU A 413 24.49 42.54 7.31
N PHE A 414 24.14 41.52 6.50
CA PHE A 414 24.79 40.21 6.54
C PHE A 414 26.30 40.32 6.26
N MET A 415 26.69 41.04 5.21
CA MET A 415 28.09 41.23 4.86
C MET A 415 28.87 41.97 5.95
N LEU A 416 28.27 42.98 6.57
CA LEU A 416 28.87 43.71 7.69
C LEU A 416 29.07 42.79 8.91
N LYS A 417 28.05 42.01 9.27
CA LYS A 417 28.07 41.05 10.38
C LYS A 417 29.18 40.01 10.20
N HIS A 418 29.27 39.40 9.01
CA HIS A 418 30.27 38.38 8.68
C HIS A 418 31.61 38.95 8.21
N ARG A 419 31.76 40.29 8.19
CA ARG A 419 32.97 41.00 7.76
C ARG A 419 33.43 40.60 6.36
N ILE A 420 32.49 40.36 5.45
CA ILE A 420 32.75 39.97 4.07
C ILE A 420 33.28 41.20 3.32
N ARG A 421 34.60 41.22 3.09
CA ARG A 421 35.29 42.29 2.34
C ARG A 421 35.63 41.90 0.91
N TYR A 422 35.77 40.61 0.66
CA TYR A 422 36.10 40.06 -0.65
C TYR A 422 34.83 39.48 -1.25
N THR A 423 34.43 39.98 -2.43
CA THR A 423 33.19 39.61 -3.10
C THR A 423 33.42 38.86 -4.41
N GLY A 424 34.69 38.66 -4.79
CA GLY A 424 35.08 37.89 -5.99
C GLY A 424 34.93 36.39 -5.84
N ALA A 425 34.63 35.88 -4.63
CA ALA A 425 34.29 34.49 -4.38
C ALA A 425 33.65 34.28 -3.00
N ILE A 426 33.13 33.06 -2.76
CA ILE A 426 32.60 32.64 -1.46
C ILE A 426 33.41 31.48 -0.86
N ASP A 427 33.69 31.56 0.43
CA ASP A 427 34.25 30.45 1.20
C ASP A 427 33.15 29.57 1.82
N LEU A 428 33.53 28.41 2.36
CA LEU A 428 32.61 27.43 2.93
C LEU A 428 31.78 27.98 4.09
N LYS A 429 32.40 28.74 5.00
CA LYS A 429 31.72 29.29 6.19
C LYS A 429 30.72 30.35 5.78
N THR A 430 31.10 31.22 4.84
CA THR A 430 30.23 32.25 4.28
C THR A 430 29.05 31.63 3.54
N ALA A 431 29.28 30.60 2.71
CA ALA A 431 28.21 29.88 2.01
C ALA A 431 27.22 29.21 2.96
N GLU A 432 27.70 28.60 4.06
CA GLU A 432 26.85 28.00 5.07
C GLU A 432 26.03 29.05 5.85
N ALA A 433 26.65 30.19 6.18
CA ALA A 433 25.99 31.31 6.85
C ALA A 433 24.89 31.94 5.98
N PHE A 434 25.12 32.11 4.67
CA PHE A 434 24.10 32.59 3.73
C PHE A 434 22.82 31.74 3.79
N LYS A 435 22.99 30.41 3.82
CA LYS A 435 21.87 29.46 3.87
C LYS A 435 21.17 29.48 5.23
N LYS A 436 21.92 29.44 6.33
CA LYS A 436 21.38 29.28 7.69
C LYS A 436 20.78 30.55 8.26
N GLU A 437 21.35 31.72 7.97
CA GLU A 437 20.96 32.97 8.63
C GLU A 437 19.93 33.79 7.84
N ILE A 438 20.06 33.84 6.51
CA ILE A 438 19.22 34.69 5.66
C ILE A 438 18.51 33.92 4.54
N GLY A 439 18.54 32.58 4.57
CA GLY A 439 17.76 31.73 3.66
C GLY A 439 18.14 31.86 2.18
N VAL A 440 19.33 32.36 1.88
CA VAL A 440 19.83 32.47 0.50
C VAL A 440 20.22 31.09 0.01
N ASP A 441 19.71 30.68 -1.14
CA ASP A 441 19.93 29.38 -1.78
C ASP A 441 21.12 29.38 -2.73
N ALA A 442 21.42 30.54 -3.32
CA ALA A 442 22.56 30.72 -4.22
C ALA A 442 23.08 32.15 -4.21
N VAL A 443 24.34 32.32 -4.57
CA VAL A 443 25.02 33.61 -4.64
C VAL A 443 25.53 33.82 -6.06
N LEU A 444 25.14 34.94 -6.67
CA LEU A 444 25.72 35.42 -7.91
C LEU A 444 26.94 36.29 -7.60
N ILE A 445 28.07 35.90 -8.19
CA ILE A 445 29.36 36.57 -8.12
C ILE A 445 29.68 37.07 -9.52
N THR A 446 29.93 38.37 -9.67
CA THR A 446 30.30 38.98 -10.96
C THR A 446 31.59 39.76 -10.82
N SER A 447 32.50 39.56 -11.78
CA SER A 447 33.76 40.28 -11.88
C SER A 447 33.83 41.04 -13.21
N ILE A 448 34.26 42.30 -13.17
CA ILE A 448 34.49 43.15 -14.35
C ILE A 448 35.92 42.93 -14.83
N GLU A 449 36.10 42.33 -15.99
CA GLU A 449 37.42 42.01 -16.57
C GLU A 449 37.97 43.17 -17.40
N LEU A 450 37.09 43.92 -18.05
CA LEU A 450 37.40 45.11 -18.85
C LEU A 450 36.29 46.14 -18.69
N TYR A 451 36.66 47.40 -18.49
CA TYR A 451 35.76 48.53 -18.57
C TYR A 451 36.48 49.72 -19.21
N SER A 452 35.95 50.16 -20.34
CA SER A 452 36.38 51.38 -21.00
C SER A 452 35.24 52.09 -21.71
N ASP A 453 35.18 53.39 -21.44
CA ASP A 453 34.34 54.38 -22.11
C ASP A 453 35.06 55.09 -23.27
N LEU A 454 36.32 54.74 -23.55
CA LEU A 454 37.06 55.25 -24.71
C LEU A 454 36.44 54.69 -25.97
N TYR A 455 36.36 55.50 -27.03
CA TYR A 455 35.82 55.04 -28.31
C TYR A 455 36.80 54.09 -29.05
N PRO A 456 36.34 52.92 -29.53
CA PRO A 456 35.03 52.31 -29.30
C PRO A 456 34.93 51.72 -27.87
N PRO A 457 33.80 51.91 -27.17
CA PRO A 457 33.67 51.45 -25.78
C PRO A 457 33.76 49.93 -25.70
N LYS A 458 34.40 49.43 -24.63
CA LYS A 458 34.67 48.01 -24.41
C LYS A 458 34.30 47.61 -23.00
N ILE A 459 33.60 46.50 -22.86
CA ILE A 459 33.22 45.93 -21.57
C ILE A 459 33.40 44.43 -21.57
N SER A 460 33.84 43.88 -20.45
CA SER A 460 33.89 42.44 -20.23
C SER A 460 33.49 42.09 -18.81
N LEU A 461 32.56 41.14 -18.70
CA LEU A 461 32.00 40.66 -17.44
C LEU A 461 32.07 39.13 -17.42
N ILE A 462 32.40 38.57 -16.27
CA ILE A 462 32.27 37.14 -15.99
C ILE A 462 31.43 36.97 -14.75
N SER A 463 30.42 36.09 -14.81
CA SER A 463 29.49 35.87 -13.71
C SER A 463 29.35 34.39 -13.42
N ARG A 464 29.19 34.05 -12.14
CA ARG A 464 28.88 32.69 -11.71
C ARG A 464 27.84 32.68 -10.60
N LEU A 465 26.97 31.67 -10.66
CA LEU A 465 25.95 31.37 -9.67
C LEU A 465 26.39 30.13 -8.89
N THR A 466 26.69 30.31 -7.61
CA THR A 466 27.18 29.26 -6.73
C THR A 466 26.12 28.94 -5.68
N SER A 467 25.82 27.66 -5.45
CA SER A 467 24.89 27.26 -4.39
C SER A 467 25.45 27.57 -3.00
N THR A 468 24.57 27.72 -2.01
CA THR A 468 24.93 27.94 -0.61
C THR A 468 24.74 26.66 0.22
N GLY A 469 25.24 26.67 1.45
CA GLY A 469 25.18 25.53 2.37
C GLY A 469 26.55 24.90 2.63
N SER A 470 26.55 23.67 3.14
CA SER A 470 27.76 22.97 3.58
C SER A 470 28.63 22.42 2.44
N ARG A 471 28.16 22.49 1.20
CA ARG A 471 28.91 22.07 0.00
C ARG A 471 28.51 22.95 -1.18
N PRO A 472 29.06 24.16 -1.31
CA PRO A 472 28.74 25.07 -2.41
C PRO A 472 29.29 24.51 -3.73
N GLU A 473 28.47 24.57 -4.78
CA GLU A 473 28.77 24.12 -6.15
C GLU A 473 28.50 25.23 -7.15
N ILE A 474 29.33 25.34 -8.19
CA ILE A 474 29.10 26.28 -9.29
C ILE A 474 27.99 25.72 -10.18
N MET A 475 26.79 26.29 -10.06
CA MET A 475 25.62 25.85 -10.82
C MET A 475 25.59 26.47 -12.22
N TRP A 476 25.91 27.76 -12.31
CA TRP A 476 26.02 28.49 -13.56
C TRP A 476 27.31 29.34 -13.58
N MET A 477 27.93 29.51 -14.75
CA MET A 477 29.06 30.40 -14.99
C MET A 477 29.16 30.65 -16.48
N ASP A 478 29.24 31.92 -16.84
CA ASP A 478 29.37 32.39 -18.23
C ASP A 478 29.95 33.80 -18.21
N SER A 479 30.37 34.26 -19.38
CA SER A 479 31.08 35.51 -19.55
C SER A 479 30.65 36.22 -20.84
N ALA A 480 30.82 37.54 -20.86
CA ALA A 480 30.41 38.41 -21.96
C ALA A 480 31.41 39.56 -22.11
N GLY A 481 32.20 39.50 -23.19
CA GLY A 481 33.05 40.59 -23.67
C GLY A 481 32.48 41.18 -24.96
N LEU A 482 32.26 42.49 -24.96
CA LEU A 482 31.69 43.24 -26.08
C LEU A 482 32.49 44.52 -26.34
N SER A 483 32.62 44.86 -27.61
CA SER A 483 33.18 46.11 -28.13
C SER A 483 32.16 46.85 -29.00
N GLY A 484 32.22 48.19 -29.00
CA GLY A 484 31.31 49.02 -29.79
C GLY A 484 31.44 48.84 -31.30
N ASP A 485 32.54 48.22 -31.74
CA ASP A 485 32.89 47.90 -33.11
C ASP A 485 32.90 46.38 -33.41
N ASP A 486 32.22 45.56 -32.61
CA ASP A 486 32.10 44.12 -32.90
C ASP A 486 31.17 43.81 -34.09
N SER A 487 30.25 44.70 -34.45
CA SER A 487 29.32 44.51 -35.56
C SER A 487 29.01 45.83 -36.28
N PRO A 488 30.03 46.51 -36.84
CA PRO A 488 29.86 47.86 -37.40
C PRO A 488 28.91 47.88 -38.61
N GLY A 489 28.73 46.75 -39.29
CA GLY A 489 27.84 46.64 -40.46
C GLY A 489 28.34 47.43 -41.67
N LEU A 490 27.53 47.48 -42.74
CA LEU A 490 27.84 48.29 -43.92
C LEU A 490 27.72 49.78 -43.54
N LEU A 491 28.76 50.57 -43.82
CA LEU A 491 28.86 52.00 -43.50
C LEU A 491 28.91 52.35 -41.99
N GLY A 492 29.21 51.40 -41.10
CA GLY A 492 29.33 51.68 -39.66
C GLY A 492 28.00 51.89 -38.93
N LEU A 493 26.87 51.54 -39.54
CA LEU A 493 25.53 51.73 -38.96
C LEU A 493 25.25 50.90 -37.71
N GLY A 494 26.05 49.86 -37.43
CA GLY A 494 25.95 49.03 -36.23
C GLY A 494 26.95 49.38 -35.12
N LEU A 495 27.70 50.48 -35.26
CA LEU A 495 28.62 50.96 -34.22
C LEU A 495 27.83 51.43 -32.99
N ILE A 496 28.24 50.97 -31.81
CA ILE A 496 27.68 51.41 -30.53
C ILE A 496 28.70 52.33 -29.84
N GLU A 497 28.37 53.61 -29.76
CA GLU A 497 29.26 54.64 -29.18
C GLU A 497 29.05 54.81 -27.67
N ASN A 498 27.92 54.33 -27.13
CA ASN A 498 27.57 54.49 -25.72
C ASN A 498 27.92 53.23 -24.90
N VAL A 499 28.84 53.38 -23.93
CA VAL A 499 29.24 52.30 -23.01
C VAL A 499 28.08 51.72 -22.21
N GLU A 500 27.06 52.52 -21.88
CA GLU A 500 25.89 52.05 -21.13
C GLU A 500 25.03 51.08 -21.96
N GLU A 501 24.97 51.28 -23.28
CA GLU A 501 24.22 50.40 -24.19
C GLU A 501 24.91 49.03 -24.33
N ILE A 502 26.23 49.02 -24.50
CA ILE A 502 27.01 47.77 -24.53
C ILE A 502 26.92 47.04 -23.19
N LEU A 503 27.04 47.78 -22.09
CA LEU A 503 26.91 47.21 -20.75
C LEU A 503 25.53 46.56 -20.55
N LEU A 504 24.44 47.22 -20.95
CA LEU A 504 23.10 46.64 -20.93
C LEU A 504 23.02 45.36 -21.76
N ASN A 505 23.60 45.36 -22.97
CA ASN A 505 23.60 44.20 -23.85
C ASN A 505 24.35 43.01 -23.23
N ALA A 506 25.51 43.23 -22.59
CA ALA A 506 26.23 42.14 -21.92
C ALA A 506 25.49 41.61 -20.70
N VAL A 507 24.98 42.48 -19.82
CA VAL A 507 24.24 42.06 -18.62
C VAL A 507 22.97 41.32 -19.01
N ARG A 508 22.23 41.81 -20.01
CA ARG A 508 21.03 41.16 -20.52
C ARG A 508 21.35 39.80 -21.14
N SER A 509 22.40 39.72 -21.95
CA SER A 509 22.88 38.45 -22.53
C SER A 509 23.23 37.42 -21.45
N LEU A 510 23.92 37.83 -20.39
CA LEU A 510 24.25 36.94 -19.25
C LEU A 510 22.98 36.49 -18.51
N ALA A 511 22.05 37.40 -18.23
CA ALA A 511 20.80 37.08 -17.56
C ALA A 511 19.91 36.13 -18.39
N ASP A 512 19.82 36.36 -19.71
CA ASP A 512 19.04 35.51 -20.62
C ASP A 512 19.70 34.13 -20.81
N ARG A 513 21.04 34.05 -20.87
CA ARG A 513 21.77 32.77 -20.93
C ARG A 513 21.66 31.99 -19.62
N LEU A 514 21.70 32.67 -18.48
CA LEU A 514 21.41 32.05 -17.19
C LEU A 514 19.95 31.52 -17.15
N ASP A 515 18.95 32.30 -17.59
CA ASP A 515 17.55 31.83 -17.67
C ASP A 515 17.41 30.62 -18.61
N ALA A 516 18.09 30.64 -19.75
CA ALA A 516 18.07 29.54 -20.71
C ALA A 516 18.80 28.28 -20.21
N ASP A 517 19.92 28.42 -19.51
CA ASP A 517 20.65 27.26 -18.95
C ASP A 517 19.86 26.62 -17.80
N MET A 518 19.25 27.44 -16.95
CA MET A 518 18.50 26.97 -15.78
C MET A 518 17.11 26.44 -16.14
N TRP A 519 16.44 27.00 -17.15
CA TRP A 519 15.03 26.72 -17.46
C TRP A 519 14.70 26.52 -18.95
N GLY A 520 15.68 26.51 -19.86
CA GLY A 520 15.45 26.38 -21.30
C GLY A 520 14.79 25.06 -21.72
N ALA A 521 14.99 23.98 -20.96
CA ALA A 521 14.33 22.69 -21.20
C ALA A 521 12.81 22.73 -20.91
N GLU A 522 12.38 23.53 -19.91
CA GLU A 522 10.95 23.69 -19.58
C GLU A 522 10.19 24.45 -20.67
N LYS A 523 10.86 25.43 -21.31
CA LYS A 523 10.28 26.18 -22.45
C LYS A 523 10.15 25.33 -23.72
N MET A 524 10.99 24.31 -23.92
CA MET A 524 10.95 23.42 -25.09
C MET A 524 10.08 22.16 -24.91
N ALA A 525 9.68 21.81 -23.68
CA ALA A 525 8.85 20.63 -23.39
C ALA A 525 7.43 20.68 -24.02
N GLY A 526 7.05 21.79 -24.65
CA GLY A 526 5.82 21.92 -25.44
C GLY A 526 5.94 21.68 -26.95
N LEU A 527 7.13 21.34 -27.49
CA LEU A 527 7.34 21.13 -28.93
C LEU A 527 8.11 19.82 -29.21
N PRO A 528 7.57 18.90 -30.03
CA PRO A 528 8.25 17.63 -30.31
C PRO A 528 9.46 17.85 -31.23
N GLY A 529 10.64 17.53 -30.70
CA GLY A 529 11.77 17.00 -31.46
C GLY A 529 12.71 18.01 -32.13
N VAL A 530 13.67 18.56 -31.37
CA VAL A 530 15.03 18.87 -31.89
C VAL A 530 16.04 18.80 -30.75
N ARG A 531 16.72 17.66 -30.55
CA ARG A 531 17.99 17.63 -29.79
C ARG A 531 19.15 17.77 -30.77
N LYS A 532 19.51 19.01 -31.09
CA LYS A 532 20.88 19.41 -31.46
C LYS A 532 21.09 20.84 -30.96
N ARG A 533 21.89 20.98 -29.90
CA ARG A 533 22.42 22.27 -29.44
C ARG A 533 23.38 22.75 -30.54
N LYS A 534 22.91 23.50 -31.53
CA LYS A 534 23.78 24.39 -32.30
C LYS A 534 24.02 25.60 -31.40
N GLN A 535 25.23 25.71 -30.87
CA GLN A 535 25.70 26.94 -30.24
C GLN A 535 25.49 28.09 -31.23
N PRO A 536 25.05 29.29 -30.79
CA PRO A 536 25.13 30.44 -31.65
C PRO A 536 26.61 30.70 -31.90
N ALA A 537 27.01 30.63 -33.16
CA ALA A 537 28.24 31.25 -33.59
C ALA A 537 28.19 32.71 -33.13
N LEU A 538 29.29 33.19 -32.56
CA LEU A 538 29.56 34.61 -32.43
C LEU A 538 29.75 35.18 -33.86
N VAL A 539 28.64 35.29 -34.61
CA VAL A 539 28.53 36.01 -35.87
C VAL A 539 27.08 36.47 -35.98
N LEU A 540 26.83 37.73 -35.62
CA LEU A 540 25.67 38.46 -36.14
C LEU A 540 25.91 38.63 -37.65
N SER A 541 25.38 37.70 -38.46
CA SER A 541 25.23 37.93 -39.90
C SER A 541 23.76 37.93 -40.25
N VAL A 542 23.22 39.14 -40.41
CA VAL A 542 22.04 39.38 -41.22
C VAL A 542 22.43 39.06 -42.66
N THR A 543 21.82 38.03 -43.24
CA THR A 543 21.29 37.96 -44.63
C THR A 543 20.85 36.52 -44.90
N ASP A 544 19.55 36.29 -44.70
CA ASP A 544 18.87 35.12 -45.22
C ASP A 544 18.45 35.47 -46.65
N SER A 545 19.31 35.14 -47.63
CA SER A 545 18.97 34.93 -49.06
C SER A 545 20.23 34.94 -49.93
N MET A 546 20.64 33.75 -50.38
CA MET A 546 21.00 33.46 -51.78
C MET A 546 21.49 32.02 -51.86
N GLU A 547 20.66 31.14 -52.42
CA GLU A 547 21.08 29.85 -52.93
C GLU A 547 22.24 30.05 -53.92
N LYS A 548 23.35 29.34 -53.73
CA LYS A 548 24.39 29.21 -54.75
C LYS A 548 24.32 27.82 -55.40
N PRO A 549 24.48 27.72 -56.74
CA PRO A 549 24.29 26.48 -57.45
C PRO A 549 25.53 25.58 -57.34
N LEU A 550 25.24 24.28 -57.36
CA LEU A 550 26.18 23.19 -57.49
C LEU A 550 26.94 23.30 -58.82
N HIS A 551 28.28 23.42 -58.81
CA HIS A 551 29.13 22.99 -59.93
C HIS A 551 30.56 22.66 -59.48
N ASP A 552 31.04 21.54 -60.01
CA ASP A 552 32.35 20.90 -59.86
C ASP A 552 33.54 21.86 -59.85
N LYS A 553 34.47 21.67 -58.90
CA LYS A 553 35.90 21.91 -59.12
C LYS A 553 36.77 21.09 -58.16
N LYS A 554 37.60 20.25 -58.80
CA LYS A 554 38.79 19.52 -58.37
C LYS A 554 39.37 19.87 -56.98
N MET A 555 39.55 18.79 -56.20
CA MET A 555 40.40 18.69 -55.01
C MET A 555 41.77 19.32 -55.25
N ILE A 556 42.05 20.39 -54.52
CA ILE A 556 43.39 20.72 -54.06
C ILE A 556 43.39 20.24 -52.60
N ASP A 557 44.37 19.42 -52.21
CA ASP A 557 44.56 18.99 -50.83
C ASP A 557 44.79 20.22 -49.93
N GLU A 558 43.72 20.75 -49.34
CA GLU A 558 43.81 21.65 -48.21
C GLU A 558 44.12 20.80 -46.97
N ALA A 559 45.30 21.03 -46.38
CA ALA A 559 45.62 20.52 -45.05
C ALA A 559 44.49 20.88 -44.08
N PRO A 560 44.11 19.99 -43.14
CA PRO A 560 43.02 20.29 -42.22
C PRO A 560 43.30 21.60 -41.48
N GLU A 561 42.42 22.59 -41.63
CA GLU A 561 42.52 23.88 -40.94
C GLU A 561 42.66 23.62 -39.44
N LYS A 562 43.74 24.12 -38.84
CA LYS A 562 43.89 24.08 -37.39
C LYS A 562 42.75 24.88 -36.77
N PRO A 563 42.08 24.36 -35.72
CA PRO A 563 41.08 25.15 -35.00
C PRO A 563 41.72 26.44 -34.51
N ALA A 564 41.07 27.58 -34.73
CA ALA A 564 41.63 28.91 -34.45
C ALA A 564 42.25 29.02 -33.04
N PHE A 565 41.62 28.43 -32.03
CA PHE A 565 42.06 28.52 -30.64
C PHE A 565 42.79 27.28 -30.10
N ALA A 566 43.21 26.36 -30.98
CA ALA A 566 43.95 25.18 -30.54
C ALA A 566 45.27 25.57 -29.82
N PRO A 567 45.67 24.84 -28.77
CA PRO A 567 46.90 25.13 -28.05
C PRO A 567 48.12 25.02 -28.98
N LYS A 568 49.09 25.91 -28.79
CA LYS A 568 50.28 25.96 -29.66
C LYS A 568 51.26 24.82 -29.33
N ILE A 569 51.37 24.48 -28.04
CA ILE A 569 52.16 23.36 -27.52
C ILE A 569 51.32 22.68 -26.44
N TYR A 570 51.24 21.35 -26.43
CA TYR A 570 50.56 20.62 -25.37
C TYR A 570 51.18 19.26 -25.10
N TYR A 571 50.93 18.74 -23.91
CA TYR A 571 51.28 17.39 -23.45
C TYR A 571 50.08 16.81 -22.68
N ARG A 572 49.77 15.53 -22.91
CA ARG A 572 48.72 14.79 -22.20
C ARG A 572 49.24 13.40 -21.83
N SER A 573 49.12 13.05 -20.56
CA SER A 573 49.42 11.72 -20.05
C SER A 573 48.24 10.77 -20.29
N PRO A 574 48.48 9.51 -20.68
CA PRO A 574 47.42 8.51 -20.83
C PRO A 574 46.76 8.11 -19.50
N VAL A 575 47.31 8.51 -18.35
CA VAL A 575 46.74 8.28 -17.02
C VAL A 575 45.44 9.10 -16.83
N LEU A 576 45.28 10.21 -17.55
CA LEU A 576 44.10 11.06 -17.48
C LEU A 576 42.99 10.51 -18.39
N SER A 577 42.07 9.72 -17.82
CA SER A 577 40.96 9.12 -18.56
C SER A 577 39.82 10.12 -18.76
N PRO A 578 39.37 10.39 -20.00
CA PRO A 578 38.29 11.33 -20.24
C PRO A 578 36.93 10.81 -19.77
N GLU A 579 36.80 9.52 -19.45
CA GLU A 579 35.56 8.90 -18.95
C GLU A 579 35.37 9.00 -17.43
N MET A 580 36.45 9.25 -16.69
CA MET A 580 36.38 9.37 -15.23
C MET A 580 35.91 10.76 -14.79
N LYS A 581 35.18 10.81 -13.67
CA LYS A 581 34.85 12.07 -13.01
C LYS A 581 35.99 12.51 -12.11
N TYR A 582 36.41 13.76 -12.24
CA TYR A 582 37.47 14.37 -11.43
C TYR A 582 36.98 15.63 -10.73
N ARG A 583 37.33 15.79 -9.46
CA ARG A 583 37.18 17.05 -8.74
C ARG A 583 38.41 17.92 -8.93
N VAL A 584 38.24 19.13 -9.45
CA VAL A 584 39.36 19.99 -9.87
C VAL A 584 39.45 21.24 -9.00
N ALA A 585 40.62 21.46 -8.40
CA ALA A 585 40.96 22.73 -7.77
C ALA A 585 41.75 23.58 -8.75
N ILE A 586 41.24 24.78 -9.05
CA ILE A 586 41.95 25.74 -9.91
C ILE A 586 42.65 26.75 -9.00
N MET A 587 43.97 26.79 -9.10
CA MET A 587 44.81 27.70 -8.34
C MET A 587 44.84 29.08 -9.01
N PRO A 588 45.04 30.17 -8.25
CA PRO A 588 45.31 31.48 -8.84
C PRO A 588 46.52 31.39 -9.79
N PHE A 589 46.42 31.96 -11.00
CA PHE A 589 47.52 31.90 -11.95
C PHE A 589 48.61 32.89 -11.56
N LEU A 590 49.87 32.48 -11.71
CA LEU A 590 50.99 33.38 -11.54
C LEU A 590 50.96 34.45 -12.64
N ASN A 591 50.86 35.71 -12.25
CA ASN A 591 50.81 36.81 -13.19
C ASN A 591 52.20 37.41 -13.43
N LYS A 592 52.73 37.27 -14.66
CA LYS A 592 53.96 37.92 -15.12
C LYS A 592 53.69 39.00 -16.19
N SER A 593 52.43 39.26 -16.51
CA SER A 593 52.03 40.32 -17.43
C SER A 593 51.94 41.68 -16.72
N ASP A 594 51.92 42.77 -17.51
CA ASP A 594 51.72 44.13 -16.99
C ASP A 594 50.30 44.36 -16.45
N ARG A 595 49.35 43.48 -16.81
CA ARG A 595 47.94 43.58 -16.43
C ARG A 595 47.74 42.99 -15.04
N ARG A 596 47.60 43.85 -14.03
CA ARG A 596 47.54 43.50 -12.58
C ARG A 596 46.76 42.23 -12.21
N ASN A 597 45.56 42.03 -12.77
CA ASN A 597 44.66 40.94 -12.37
C ASN A 597 44.53 39.84 -13.44
N ALA A 598 45.43 39.78 -14.41
CA ALA A 598 45.34 38.80 -15.51
C ALA A 598 45.36 37.35 -15.02
N GLY A 599 46.05 37.08 -13.92
CA GLY A 599 46.06 35.74 -13.29
C GLY A 599 44.68 35.29 -12.80
N ASP A 600 43.94 36.19 -12.13
CA ASP A 600 42.58 35.89 -11.66
C ASP A 600 41.60 35.77 -12.83
N ILE A 601 41.73 36.63 -13.85
CA ILE A 601 40.91 36.59 -15.07
C ILE A 601 41.08 35.25 -15.80
N MET A 602 42.33 34.81 -16.02
CA MET A 602 42.58 33.51 -16.66
C MET A 602 42.06 32.35 -15.81
N MET A 603 42.22 32.39 -14.50
CA MET A 603 41.66 31.38 -13.59
C MET A 603 40.13 31.26 -13.75
N LEU A 604 39.42 32.39 -13.87
CA LEU A 604 37.97 32.40 -14.05
C LEU A 604 37.55 31.85 -15.42
N HIS A 605 38.27 32.16 -16.51
CA HIS A 605 38.00 31.53 -17.81
C HIS A 605 38.22 30.02 -17.78
N PHE A 606 39.28 29.53 -17.13
CA PHE A 606 39.47 28.08 -16.96
C PHE A 606 38.37 27.44 -16.11
N THR A 607 37.88 28.16 -15.09
CA THR A 607 36.74 27.74 -14.27
C THR A 607 35.48 27.60 -15.12
N GLU A 608 35.16 28.63 -15.92
CA GLU A 608 34.02 28.65 -16.85
C GLU A 608 34.08 27.45 -17.81
N GLN A 609 35.19 27.26 -18.52
CA GLN A 609 35.31 26.24 -19.56
C GLN A 609 35.34 24.81 -19.01
N LEU A 610 36.01 24.56 -17.88
CA LEU A 610 36.02 23.22 -17.27
C LEU A 610 34.65 22.82 -16.72
N ARG A 611 33.89 23.77 -16.19
CA ARG A 611 32.54 23.51 -15.65
C ARG A 611 31.54 23.08 -16.74
N GLU A 612 31.78 23.42 -18.01
CA GLU A 612 30.93 22.96 -19.12
C GLU A 612 31.07 21.44 -19.39
N ILE A 613 32.11 20.81 -18.86
CA ILE A 613 32.45 19.41 -19.09
C ILE A 613 31.87 18.56 -17.95
N MET A 614 30.90 17.68 -18.27
CA MET A 614 30.18 16.86 -17.26
C MET A 614 31.08 15.96 -16.38
N ASN A 615 32.30 15.68 -16.81
CA ASN A 615 33.25 14.82 -16.10
C ASN A 615 34.18 15.60 -15.15
N TYR A 616 34.06 16.93 -15.05
CA TYR A 616 34.83 17.73 -14.11
C TYR A 616 33.92 18.47 -13.12
N ASP A 617 34.16 18.26 -11.83
CA ASP A 617 33.54 19.01 -10.74
C ASP A 617 34.53 20.08 -10.24
N VAL A 618 34.35 21.33 -10.66
CA VAL A 618 35.27 22.42 -10.34
C VAL A 618 34.96 22.99 -8.96
N ILE A 619 35.96 22.98 -8.07
CA ILE A 619 35.84 23.56 -6.73
C ILE A 619 35.76 25.08 -6.84
N GLU A 620 34.78 25.67 -6.16
CA GLU A 620 34.59 27.12 -6.09
C GLU A 620 35.91 27.85 -5.70
N PRO A 621 36.40 28.81 -6.53
CA PRO A 621 37.68 29.48 -6.31
C PRO A 621 37.85 30.11 -4.93
N GLY A 622 36.75 30.54 -4.30
CA GLY A 622 36.76 31.12 -2.95
C GLY A 622 37.16 30.12 -1.87
N ILE A 623 36.79 28.85 -2.01
CA ILE A 623 37.23 27.78 -1.12
C ILE A 623 38.72 27.54 -1.29
N VAL A 624 39.21 27.48 -2.53
CA VAL A 624 40.65 27.31 -2.81
C VAL A 624 41.44 28.46 -2.19
N ARG A 625 41.04 29.71 -2.49
CA ARG A 625 41.70 30.92 -1.98
C ARG A 625 41.69 31.00 -0.44
N ASN A 626 40.56 30.70 0.20
CA ASN A 626 40.47 30.73 1.66
C ASN A 626 41.40 29.71 2.32
N ASN A 627 41.52 28.51 1.74
CA ASN A 627 42.50 27.52 2.18
C ASN A 627 43.93 28.07 2.04
N LEU A 628 44.32 28.59 0.87
CA LEU A 628 45.67 29.14 0.66
C LEU A 628 46.01 30.25 1.67
N LEU A 629 45.06 31.14 1.96
CA LEU A 629 45.23 32.20 2.95
C LEU A 629 45.35 31.66 4.39
N GLY A 630 44.53 30.67 4.75
CA GLY A 630 44.56 30.04 6.08
C GLY A 630 45.92 29.39 6.38
N PHE A 631 46.51 28.75 5.38
CA PHE A 631 47.83 28.12 5.48
C PHE A 631 49.00 29.03 5.11
N ARG A 632 48.73 30.31 4.81
CA ARG A 632 49.73 31.32 4.42
C ARG A 632 50.62 30.88 3.26
N ILE A 633 50.06 30.15 2.30
CA ILE A 633 50.77 29.69 1.10
C ILE A 633 50.93 30.88 0.16
N ILE A 634 52.16 31.24 -0.17
CA ILE A 634 52.49 32.31 -1.12
C ILE A 634 53.06 31.68 -2.39
N MET A 635 52.40 31.92 -3.53
CA MET A 635 52.82 31.38 -4.84
C MET A 635 53.77 32.34 -5.56
N ASN A 636 55.05 32.36 -5.14
CA ASN A 636 56.06 33.24 -5.76
C ASN A 636 56.52 32.76 -7.15
N GLU A 637 56.54 31.45 -7.39
CA GLU A 637 57.03 30.85 -8.66
C GLU A 637 56.06 29.83 -9.28
N GLY A 638 54.77 29.89 -8.90
CA GLY A 638 53.78 28.88 -9.28
C GLY A 638 53.72 27.69 -8.31
N VAL A 639 53.07 26.60 -8.71
CA VAL A 639 52.92 25.39 -7.88
C VAL A 639 54.09 24.44 -8.14
N SER A 640 54.97 24.24 -7.16
CA SER A 640 56.01 23.20 -7.19
C SER A 640 55.44 21.82 -6.83
N PHE A 641 56.13 20.75 -7.21
CA PHE A 641 55.73 19.37 -6.91
C PHE A 641 55.61 19.10 -5.40
N GLU A 642 56.54 19.64 -4.60
CA GLU A 642 56.56 19.51 -3.14
C GLU A 642 55.36 20.22 -2.50
N ASN A 643 54.96 21.38 -3.04
CA ASN A 643 53.80 22.14 -2.58
C ASN A 643 52.47 21.51 -3.01
N ALA A 644 52.42 20.84 -4.17
CA ALA A 644 51.20 20.21 -4.67
C ALA A 644 50.67 19.12 -3.73
N GLY A 645 51.56 18.28 -3.20
CA GLY A 645 51.19 17.24 -2.22
C GLY A 645 50.59 17.82 -0.94
N PHE A 646 51.17 18.92 -0.44
CA PHE A 646 50.62 19.66 0.70
C PHE A 646 49.28 20.31 0.35
N ILE A 647 49.12 20.94 -0.82
CA ILE A 647 47.85 21.53 -1.24
C ILE A 647 46.75 20.46 -1.30
N PHE A 648 47.02 19.29 -1.88
CA PHE A 648 46.07 18.17 -1.91
C PHE A 648 45.65 17.67 -0.52
N SER A 649 46.56 17.65 0.46
CA SER A 649 46.21 17.24 1.83
C SER A 649 45.46 18.31 2.61
N THR A 650 45.52 19.55 2.14
CA THR A 650 45.08 20.74 2.88
C THR A 650 43.75 21.28 2.37
N LEU A 651 43.42 21.03 1.10
CA LEU A 651 42.11 21.32 0.55
C LEU A 651 41.07 20.45 1.27
N GLU A 652 40.22 21.08 2.10
CA GLU A 652 39.07 20.45 2.78
C GLU A 652 38.07 19.75 1.83
N THR A 653 38.26 19.91 0.52
CA THR A 653 37.36 19.49 -0.55
C THR A 653 37.83 18.27 -1.35
N ASP A 654 38.94 17.62 -0.97
CA ASP A 654 39.40 16.37 -1.59
C ASP A 654 39.51 16.44 -3.13
N ALA A 655 40.30 17.39 -3.64
CA ALA A 655 40.52 17.53 -5.08
C ALA A 655 41.33 16.35 -5.65
N ASP A 656 40.93 15.84 -6.83
CA ASP A 656 41.66 14.84 -7.58
C ASP A 656 42.75 15.47 -8.46
N LEU A 657 42.48 16.66 -8.99
CA LEU A 657 43.35 17.40 -9.88
C LEU A 657 43.58 18.83 -9.37
N ILE A 658 44.79 19.34 -9.56
CA ILE A 658 45.13 20.75 -9.39
C ILE A 658 45.49 21.33 -10.75
N LEU A 659 44.76 22.36 -11.19
CA LEU A 659 45.10 23.17 -12.35
C LEU A 659 45.79 24.45 -11.88
N SER A 660 46.94 24.76 -12.47
CA SER A 660 47.66 26.01 -12.23
C SER A 660 48.26 26.53 -13.52
N GLY A 661 48.50 27.84 -13.59
CA GLY A 661 49.04 28.46 -14.80
C GLY A 661 49.89 29.68 -14.52
N THR A 662 50.54 30.16 -15.58
CA THR A 662 51.28 31.42 -15.62
C THR A 662 50.78 32.25 -16.80
N VAL A 663 50.45 33.51 -16.54
CA VAL A 663 50.09 34.48 -17.58
C VAL A 663 51.32 35.31 -17.92
N LEU A 664 51.77 35.22 -19.17
CA LEU A 664 52.98 35.90 -19.65
C LEU A 664 52.65 37.26 -20.27
N ASP A 665 51.52 37.36 -20.98
CA ASP A 665 51.08 38.60 -21.61
C ASP A 665 49.54 38.65 -21.62
N TYR A 666 48.98 39.82 -21.32
CA TYR A 666 47.53 40.05 -21.36
C TYR A 666 47.27 41.54 -21.63
N GLN A 667 46.80 41.86 -22.83
CA GLN A 667 46.59 43.23 -23.29
C GLN A 667 45.19 43.38 -23.85
N ASP A 668 44.35 44.18 -23.18
CA ASP A 668 43.00 44.50 -23.64
C ASP A 668 42.98 45.52 -24.78
N ASN A 669 44.00 46.39 -24.84
CA ASN A 669 44.20 47.42 -25.85
C ASN A 669 42.94 48.24 -26.18
N VAL A 670 42.82 49.34 -25.45
CA VAL A 670 41.58 50.12 -25.30
C VAL A 670 41.36 51.20 -26.37
N SER A 671 42.26 51.30 -27.34
CA SER A 671 42.20 52.28 -28.44
C SER A 671 41.91 51.59 -29.78
N ILE A 672 41.41 52.35 -30.76
CA ILE A 672 41.11 51.90 -32.12
C ILE A 672 42.29 51.16 -32.80
N GLN A 673 43.53 51.53 -32.48
CA GLN A 673 44.73 50.95 -33.12
C GLN A 673 45.35 49.79 -32.33
N GLY A 674 44.87 49.51 -31.12
CA GLY A 674 45.45 48.50 -30.25
C GLY A 674 44.89 47.11 -30.55
N THR A 675 45.76 46.12 -30.72
CA THR A 675 45.36 44.73 -30.98
C THR A 675 45.42 43.92 -29.68
N PRO A 676 44.33 43.30 -29.20
CA PRO A 676 44.40 42.53 -27.96
C PRO A 676 45.33 41.34 -28.10
N LYS A 677 45.97 40.95 -27.00
CA LYS A 677 46.92 39.83 -26.96
C LYS A 677 46.81 39.07 -25.65
N VAL A 678 46.90 37.74 -25.72
CA VAL A 678 46.93 36.87 -24.55
C VAL A 678 47.99 35.78 -24.78
N ASP A 679 48.86 35.54 -23.79
CA ASP A 679 49.87 34.49 -23.76
C ASP A 679 49.89 33.85 -22.35
N PHE A 680 49.66 32.56 -22.27
CA PHE A 680 49.67 31.81 -21.02
C PHE A 680 50.19 30.39 -21.19
N SER A 681 50.59 29.79 -20.07
CA SER A 681 50.84 28.36 -19.94
C SER A 681 50.07 27.76 -18.77
N VAL A 682 49.58 26.53 -18.91
CA VAL A 682 48.84 25.81 -17.87
C VAL A 682 49.42 24.42 -17.66
N ILE A 683 49.35 23.94 -16.43
CA ILE A 683 49.67 22.58 -16.02
C ILE A 683 48.53 22.00 -15.20
N VAL A 684 48.36 20.67 -15.27
CA VAL A 684 47.46 19.90 -14.40
C VAL A 684 48.27 18.82 -13.71
N ILE A 685 48.14 18.75 -12.39
CA ILE A 685 48.79 17.76 -11.53
C ILE A 685 47.71 16.82 -10.97
N GLU A 686 47.93 15.51 -11.02
CA GLU A 686 47.01 14.52 -10.46
C GLU A 686 47.42 14.10 -9.04
N LYS A 687 46.47 13.99 -8.11
CA LYS A 687 46.72 13.60 -6.72
C LYS A 687 47.37 12.23 -6.56
N LYS A 688 46.94 11.24 -7.37
CA LYS A 688 47.34 9.83 -7.24
C LYS A 688 48.78 9.61 -7.68
N SER A 689 49.10 9.95 -8.93
CA SER A 689 50.47 9.86 -9.46
C SER A 689 51.39 10.95 -8.90
N ARG A 690 50.83 12.09 -8.47
CA ARG A 690 51.52 13.35 -8.17
C ARG A 690 52.22 13.96 -9.38
N GLU A 691 52.02 13.44 -10.58
CA GLU A 691 52.71 13.89 -11.78
C GLU A 691 51.94 14.97 -12.54
N VAL A 692 52.65 15.75 -13.36
CA VAL A 692 52.02 16.60 -14.36
C VAL A 692 51.38 15.68 -15.41
N VAL A 693 50.06 15.57 -15.37
CA VAL A 693 49.28 14.73 -16.29
C VAL A 693 48.87 15.49 -17.54
N TRP A 694 48.96 16.82 -17.53
CA TRP A 694 48.70 17.65 -18.69
C TRP A 694 49.44 18.98 -18.61
N SER A 695 49.91 19.49 -19.74
CA SER A 695 50.42 20.87 -19.85
C SER A 695 50.15 21.48 -21.21
N SER A 696 50.08 22.80 -21.27
CA SER A 696 49.89 23.54 -22.51
C SER A 696 50.47 24.94 -22.47
N LYS A 697 50.84 25.44 -23.64
CA LYS A 697 51.16 26.84 -23.90
C LYS A 697 50.34 27.35 -25.08
N SER A 698 49.70 28.49 -24.89
CA SER A 698 48.86 29.15 -25.87
C SER A 698 49.17 30.64 -25.93
N TYR A 699 49.26 31.19 -27.14
CA TYR A 699 49.35 32.62 -27.37
C TYR A 699 48.55 32.97 -28.62
N ARG A 700 47.90 34.15 -28.61
CA ARG A 700 47.16 34.67 -29.77
C ARG A 700 47.02 36.19 -29.69
N THR A 701 46.93 36.81 -30.87
CA THR A 701 46.57 38.24 -31.04
C THR A 701 45.22 38.40 -31.75
N GLY A 702 44.54 39.53 -31.53
CA GLY A 702 43.21 39.81 -32.08
C GLY A 702 43.12 39.94 -33.60
N ASN A 703 44.27 40.06 -34.29
CA ASN A 703 44.35 40.16 -35.75
C ASN A 703 44.73 38.84 -36.43
N GLU A 704 44.89 37.75 -35.67
CA GLU A 704 45.07 36.41 -36.26
C GLU A 704 43.76 35.94 -36.92
N ASP A 705 43.87 35.38 -38.13
CA ASP A 705 42.77 34.86 -38.96
C ASP A 705 41.75 35.90 -39.47
N VAL A 706 42.13 37.19 -39.49
CA VAL A 706 41.31 38.26 -40.12
C VAL A 706 41.31 38.10 -41.64
N ILE A 707 40.12 37.99 -42.21
CA ILE A 707 39.89 37.98 -43.66
C ILE A 707 39.21 39.29 -44.11
N PHE A 708 38.88 39.41 -45.40
CA PHE A 708 38.39 40.65 -46.02
C PHE A 708 37.27 41.36 -45.23
N PHE A 709 37.37 42.69 -45.10
CA PHE A 709 36.50 43.57 -44.31
C PHE A 709 36.48 43.30 -42.80
N ASP A 710 37.66 43.14 -42.18
CA ASP A 710 37.84 42.96 -40.72
C ASP A 710 37.08 41.74 -40.15
N LYS A 711 36.60 40.85 -41.02
CA LYS A 711 35.85 39.66 -40.63
C LYS A 711 36.81 38.68 -39.97
N GLY A 712 36.49 38.28 -38.75
CA GLY A 712 37.34 37.41 -37.92
C GLY A 712 38.21 38.18 -36.93
N GLN A 713 38.18 39.51 -36.93
CA GLN A 713 38.89 40.32 -35.94
C GLN A 713 38.27 40.16 -34.55
N ILE A 714 39.13 40.09 -33.53
CA ILE A 714 38.73 39.99 -32.13
C ILE A 714 39.20 41.25 -31.40
N ASN A 715 38.25 42.04 -30.90
CA ASN A 715 38.52 43.39 -30.36
C ASN A 715 38.79 43.44 -28.86
N VAL A 716 38.51 42.37 -28.12
CA VAL A 716 38.69 42.27 -26.67
C VAL A 716 39.53 41.05 -26.29
N ALA A 717 40.45 41.21 -25.33
CA ALA A 717 41.29 40.11 -24.85
C ALA A 717 40.49 39.00 -24.18
N HIS A 718 39.33 39.32 -23.60
CA HIS A 718 38.34 38.37 -23.11
C HIS A 718 38.03 37.26 -24.13
N ALA A 719 37.70 37.62 -25.38
CA ALA A 719 37.30 36.65 -26.39
C ALA A 719 38.47 35.74 -26.80
N LEU A 720 39.70 36.28 -26.80
CA LEU A 720 40.92 35.48 -26.96
C LEU A 720 41.12 34.53 -25.77
N ALA A 721 40.99 35.02 -24.54
CA ALA A 721 41.19 34.26 -23.32
C ALA A 721 40.18 33.12 -23.18
N SER A 722 38.88 33.42 -23.34
CA SER A 722 37.80 32.43 -23.33
C SER A 722 37.97 31.39 -24.44
N GLY A 723 38.22 31.82 -25.68
CA GLY A 723 38.43 30.93 -26.82
C GLY A 723 39.64 30.00 -26.64
N MET A 724 40.78 30.54 -26.18
CA MET A 724 41.99 29.75 -25.93
C MET A 724 41.88 28.84 -24.71
N ALA A 725 41.20 29.28 -23.63
CA ALA A 725 40.91 28.43 -22.49
C ALA A 725 40.04 27.24 -22.92
N ARG A 726 39.02 27.49 -23.74
CA ARG A 726 38.16 26.44 -24.31
C ARG A 726 38.94 25.45 -25.16
N GLY A 727 39.74 25.94 -26.12
CA GLY A 727 40.54 25.08 -26.99
C GLY A 727 41.56 24.25 -26.20
N VAL A 728 42.04 24.78 -25.08
CA VAL A 728 42.84 24.04 -24.11
C VAL A 728 42.03 22.95 -23.40
N THR A 729 40.85 23.26 -22.87
CA THR A 729 40.04 22.30 -22.11
C THR A 729 39.41 21.22 -22.99
N GLU A 730 39.09 21.53 -24.24
CA GLU A 730 38.64 20.53 -25.23
C GLU A 730 39.73 19.48 -25.50
N MET A 731 41.01 19.87 -25.46
CA MET A 731 42.14 18.95 -25.60
C MET A 731 42.37 18.08 -24.35
N LEU A 732 41.74 18.38 -23.21
CA LEU A 732 41.69 17.44 -22.08
C LEU A 732 40.76 16.25 -22.37
N LEU A 733 39.76 16.44 -23.24
CA LEU A 733 38.75 15.45 -23.63
C LEU A 733 39.13 14.62 -24.87
N ALA A 734 40.06 15.11 -25.69
CA ALA A 734 40.50 14.43 -26.90
C ALA A 734 41.28 13.14 -26.57
N GLU A 735 40.96 12.03 -27.25
CA GLU A 735 41.63 10.73 -27.09
C GLU A 735 43.10 10.74 -27.49
#